data_AF-A0A6L7YYQ4-F1
#
_entry.id   AF-A0A6L7YYQ4-F1
#
_cell.length_a   1.000
_cell.length_b   1.000
_cell.length_c   1.000
_cell.angle_alpha   90.00
_cell.angle_beta   90.00
_cell.angle_gamma   90.00
#
_symmetry.space_group_name_H-M   'P 1'
#
loop_
_entity.id
_entity.type
_entity.pdbx_description
1 polymer ?
#
loop_
_entity_poly.entity_id
_entity_poly.type
_entity_poly.pdbx_seq_one_letter_code
_entity_poly.pdbx_strand_id
1 'polypeptide(L)'
;MRKRFATRGSTVGAPTATILALSAAALAAPPPLHGQVPTPADHFGFDIGTAGKLANWDDLTAYYEALARTSERVTVDTLGPTTMGRPFVMLTITSPANHARLAELHAVQRRLSDPRTVSTGDELEALLDEGRTVVMITHAIHSTEVGSAQVAAKLAHYMASSTDDRVREILDNVILLQIPSLNPDGTQWVNDFYNEHVGTEYEGRSPPWLYHFYVGHDNNRDWFTFYQTETQHTVRAQNDWHPQIVHDIHQMGGSGARIFFPPYIDPMEPNVDPGLVAAVNQLGAYMAAELTSQGKKGVVINAIYDGYHPGRAYMHYHGGARILSETASAQLASTVNVPREVVQGGREYDAGQAAWNFPWPWRGGEWGLPDIVEYQFSGAVALLTNAAKNRRFWLENFYRVNERAVAGWDSWPAAWVIPAGQENVVGVQSLLRTLTMGDVEVWRAEEAFGEGGATHPGGSHIVLMQQPNAAFAQTLLTVQEYPDLREYPGGPPKRPYDVTAHTLPLLMGVEAHALETAPEVALSDPIEVQSVDYMLPAALAGPDAPRVGMYKGYQEPMIAGWTRWMFDRHGMRYDSLHDARIRQGGLGGDYDVLIFQSQSDGSISEGNATGSLPERYTGGIGEEGRAAVREFVESGGRLVVMEQAAEFAIGLFGLDVGNPVEGFDNTEFYVPGSILRVDLDADPVTAGYGGSTEAWYWRSSRAFSVGDERVEVLGRYSPDDPVVAGWVLGRERLAGQGALLRARVGRGEVILFGFQPNYRGQSIVTWPLFFNAISGGRLIG
;
A
#
# COMPACT_ATOMS: atom_id res chain seq x y z
N MET A 1 9.51 -11.94 25.51
CA MET A 1 10.25 -13.16 25.93
C MET A 1 11.69 -13.02 25.45
N ARG A 2 12.62 -12.58 26.30
CA ARG A 2 14.00 -12.18 25.91
C ARG A 2 14.94 -13.39 26.02
N LYS A 3 15.68 -13.73 24.95
CA LYS A 3 16.90 -14.55 25.05
C LYS A 3 18.12 -13.69 24.72
N ARG A 4 18.88 -13.36 25.76
CA ARG A 4 20.22 -12.77 25.71
C ARG A 4 21.21 -13.84 25.27
N PHE A 5 22.03 -13.58 24.26
CA PHE A 5 23.25 -14.35 24.01
C PHE A 5 24.45 -13.57 24.56
N ALA A 6 25.11 -14.18 25.56
CA ALA A 6 26.35 -13.71 26.13
C ALA A 6 27.53 -14.22 25.30
N THR A 7 28.44 -13.32 24.97
CA THR A 7 29.73 -13.61 24.35
C THR A 7 30.70 -14.14 25.40
N ARG A 8 31.33 -15.29 25.10
CA ARG A 8 32.62 -15.68 25.68
C ARG A 8 33.51 -16.17 24.56
N GLY A 9 34.69 -15.55 24.46
CA GLY A 9 35.73 -15.94 23.52
C GLY A 9 36.44 -17.21 23.95
N SER A 10 36.86 -17.99 22.97
CA SER A 10 37.93 -18.96 23.08
C SER A 10 38.54 -19.18 21.70
N THR A 11 39.79 -18.76 21.55
CA THR A 11 40.72 -19.09 20.47
C THR A 11 40.95 -20.59 20.40
N VAL A 12 40.79 -21.25 19.24
CA VAL A 12 41.61 -22.40 18.78
C VAL A 12 41.42 -22.59 17.26
N GLY A 13 42.55 -22.61 16.53
CA GLY A 13 42.86 -23.57 15.47
C GLY A 13 42.10 -23.52 14.15
N ALA A 14 42.82 -23.15 13.08
CA ALA A 14 42.42 -23.45 11.71
C ALA A 14 42.45 -24.97 11.44
N PRO A 15 41.45 -25.50 10.72
CA PRO A 15 41.66 -26.66 9.86
C PRO A 15 41.22 -26.36 8.42
N THR A 16 42.14 -26.68 7.51
CA THR A 16 41.93 -27.10 6.12
C THR A 16 40.48 -27.33 5.68
N ALA A 17 39.99 -26.48 4.78
CA ALA A 17 38.74 -26.66 4.07
C ALA A 17 38.83 -27.87 3.13
N THR A 18 38.13 -28.95 3.48
CA THR A 18 37.78 -30.01 2.53
C THR A 18 36.53 -29.54 1.80
N ILE A 19 36.65 -29.29 0.49
CA ILE A 19 35.53 -28.98 -0.39
C ILE A 19 34.66 -30.24 -0.50
N LEU A 20 33.56 -30.29 0.24
CA LEU A 20 32.45 -31.21 -0.03
C LEU A 20 31.53 -30.52 -1.03
N ALA A 21 31.60 -30.96 -2.28
CA ALA A 21 30.59 -30.65 -3.27
C ALA A 21 29.26 -31.27 -2.82
N LEU A 22 28.34 -30.46 -2.29
CA LEU A 22 26.94 -30.84 -2.21
C LEU A 22 26.34 -30.71 -3.61
N SER A 23 26.18 -31.85 -4.27
CA SER A 23 25.31 -31.97 -5.43
C SER A 23 23.89 -31.58 -5.03
N ALA A 24 23.39 -30.47 -5.56
CA ALA A 24 21.97 -30.14 -5.52
C ALA A 24 21.21 -31.20 -6.32
N ALA A 25 20.71 -32.22 -5.64
CA ALA A 25 19.71 -33.10 -6.21
C ALA A 25 18.41 -32.29 -6.29
N ALA A 26 18.00 -31.94 -7.50
CA ALA A 26 16.65 -31.44 -7.77
C ALA A 26 15.66 -32.47 -7.22
N LEU A 27 14.96 -32.13 -6.14
CA LEU A 27 13.81 -32.87 -5.68
C LEU A 27 12.69 -32.65 -6.71
N ALA A 28 12.63 -33.52 -7.71
CA ALA A 28 11.50 -33.59 -8.61
C ALA A 28 10.24 -33.84 -7.77
N ALA A 29 9.23 -32.96 -7.92
CA ALA A 29 7.92 -33.18 -7.34
C ALA A 29 7.39 -34.55 -7.81
N PRO A 30 6.76 -35.35 -6.92
CA PRO A 30 6.14 -36.60 -7.34
C PRO A 30 5.09 -36.33 -8.42
N PRO A 31 4.92 -37.22 -9.42
CA PRO A 31 3.90 -37.06 -10.44
C PRO A 31 2.51 -37.03 -9.77
N PRO A 32 1.54 -36.29 -10.33
CA PRO A 32 0.20 -36.21 -9.77
C PRO A 32 -0.40 -37.61 -9.67
N LEU A 33 -0.86 -37.97 -8.48
CA LEU A 33 -1.68 -39.16 -8.33
C LEU A 33 -3.03 -38.83 -8.97
N HIS A 34 -3.52 -39.67 -9.88
CA HIS A 34 -4.89 -39.59 -10.42
C HIS A 34 -5.92 -39.94 -9.31
N GLY A 35 -5.94 -39.15 -8.24
CA GLY A 35 -6.95 -39.15 -7.19
C GLY A 35 -8.05 -38.15 -7.53
N GLN A 36 -9.22 -38.35 -6.93
CA GLN A 36 -10.29 -37.37 -6.98
C GLN A 36 -9.78 -36.07 -6.34
N VAL A 37 -9.91 -34.94 -7.05
CA VAL A 37 -9.58 -33.61 -6.51
C VAL A 37 -10.39 -33.42 -5.22
N PRO A 38 -9.75 -33.18 -4.06
CA PRO A 38 -10.47 -33.10 -2.79
C PRO A 38 -11.41 -31.90 -2.80
N THR A 39 -12.63 -32.09 -2.30
CA THR A 39 -13.57 -30.97 -2.16
C THR A 39 -13.19 -30.10 -0.95
N PRO A 40 -13.63 -28.83 -0.89
CA PRO A 40 -13.43 -28.02 0.30
C PRO A 40 -14.01 -28.66 1.57
N ALA A 41 -15.19 -29.28 1.48
CA ALA A 41 -15.79 -29.98 2.62
C ALA A 41 -14.94 -31.14 3.13
N ASP A 42 -14.29 -31.91 2.25
CA ASP A 42 -13.42 -33.02 2.64
C ASP A 42 -12.15 -32.53 3.34
N HIS A 43 -11.63 -31.36 2.96
CA HIS A 43 -10.38 -30.81 3.50
C HIS A 43 -10.60 -29.97 4.76
N PHE A 44 -11.53 -29.01 4.72
CA PHE A 44 -11.78 -28.06 5.82
C PHE A 44 -12.85 -28.55 6.81
N GLY A 45 -13.63 -29.57 6.45
CA GLY A 45 -14.80 -30.01 7.22
C GLY A 45 -16.05 -29.14 7.02
N PHE A 46 -16.01 -28.18 6.08
CA PHE A 46 -17.12 -27.33 5.69
C PHE A 46 -16.93 -26.80 4.27
N ASP A 47 -18.01 -26.43 3.60
CA ASP A 47 -17.93 -25.76 2.30
C ASP A 47 -17.48 -24.30 2.45
N ILE A 48 -16.61 -23.86 1.54
CA ILE A 48 -16.19 -22.46 1.49
C ILE A 48 -17.39 -21.53 1.28
N GLY A 49 -17.52 -20.54 2.17
CA GLY A 49 -18.66 -19.64 2.24
C GLY A 49 -19.72 -20.04 3.26
N THR A 50 -19.55 -21.16 3.99
CA THR A 50 -20.43 -21.50 5.12
C THR A 50 -20.41 -20.38 6.17
N ALA A 51 -21.59 -19.94 6.62
CA ALA A 51 -21.73 -18.86 7.60
C ALA A 51 -20.91 -19.14 8.88
N GLY A 52 -20.17 -18.14 9.35
CA GLY A 52 -19.34 -18.24 10.54
C GLY A 52 -18.18 -19.24 10.47
N LYS A 53 -17.77 -19.68 9.27
CA LYS A 53 -16.62 -20.59 9.08
C LYS A 53 -15.55 -19.94 8.21
N LEU A 54 -14.33 -19.83 8.75
CA LEU A 54 -13.16 -19.32 8.05
C LEU A 54 -12.04 -20.35 8.07
N ALA A 55 -11.50 -20.66 6.88
CA ALA A 55 -10.22 -21.37 6.76
C ALA A 55 -9.08 -20.37 6.97
N ASN A 56 -8.17 -20.65 7.91
CA ASN A 56 -7.00 -19.81 8.15
C ASN A 56 -5.90 -20.06 7.10
N TRP A 57 -4.79 -19.32 7.16
CA TRP A 57 -3.78 -19.37 6.10
C TRP A 57 -3.07 -20.73 6.03
N ASP A 58 -2.81 -21.35 7.18
CA ASP A 58 -2.16 -22.67 7.23
C ASP A 58 -3.05 -23.73 6.57
N ASP A 59 -4.36 -23.72 6.82
CA ASP A 59 -5.31 -24.65 6.19
C ASP A 59 -5.47 -24.38 4.68
N LEU A 60 -5.54 -23.11 4.28
CA LEU A 60 -5.67 -22.70 2.87
C LEU A 60 -4.45 -23.14 2.04
N THR A 61 -3.25 -22.91 2.55
CA THR A 61 -2.01 -23.32 1.86
C THR A 61 -1.89 -24.84 1.76
N ALA A 62 -2.23 -25.57 2.82
CA ALA A 62 -2.31 -27.03 2.78
C ALA A 62 -3.29 -27.54 1.72
N TYR A 63 -4.41 -26.83 1.50
CA TYR A 63 -5.38 -27.17 0.47
C TYR A 63 -4.85 -26.92 -0.94
N TYR A 64 -4.19 -25.78 -1.20
CA TYR A 64 -3.58 -25.50 -2.51
C TYR A 64 -2.56 -26.56 -2.91
N GLU A 65 -1.74 -27.00 -1.95
CA GLU A 65 -0.80 -28.11 -2.12
C GLU A 65 -1.51 -29.44 -2.43
N ALA A 66 -2.68 -29.69 -1.82
CA ALA A 66 -3.48 -30.86 -2.13
C ALA A 66 -4.07 -30.79 -3.56
N LEU A 67 -4.52 -29.62 -4.00
CA LEU A 67 -4.99 -29.40 -5.38
C LEU A 67 -3.87 -29.63 -6.40
N ALA A 68 -2.68 -29.07 -6.16
CA ALA A 68 -1.52 -29.23 -7.05
C ALA A 68 -1.07 -30.71 -7.17
N ARG A 69 -1.18 -31.51 -6.10
CA ARG A 69 -0.86 -32.94 -6.14
C ARG A 69 -1.88 -33.81 -6.88
N THR A 70 -3.12 -33.32 -7.02
CA THR A 70 -4.25 -34.13 -7.53
C THR A 70 -4.84 -33.62 -8.85
N SER A 71 -4.44 -32.44 -9.32
CA SER A 71 -4.89 -31.85 -10.58
C SER A 71 -3.72 -31.41 -11.45
N GLU A 72 -3.66 -31.90 -12.70
CA GLU A 72 -2.69 -31.47 -13.72
C GLU A 72 -2.90 -30.01 -14.19
N ARG A 73 -3.90 -29.32 -13.65
CA ARG A 73 -4.23 -27.94 -13.98
C ARG A 73 -3.59 -26.94 -13.04
N VAL A 74 -3.12 -27.36 -11.86
CA VAL A 74 -2.70 -26.47 -10.78
C VAL A 74 -1.24 -26.72 -10.41
N THR A 75 -0.48 -25.64 -10.31
CA THR A 75 0.85 -25.62 -9.69
C THR A 75 0.88 -24.54 -8.62
N VAL A 76 1.72 -24.71 -7.60
CA VAL A 76 1.88 -23.78 -6.48
C VAL A 76 3.34 -23.41 -6.36
N ASP A 77 3.63 -22.12 -6.39
CA ASP A 77 4.95 -21.55 -6.19
C ASP A 77 4.98 -20.76 -4.88
N THR A 78 6.01 -20.96 -4.06
CA THR A 78 6.28 -20.09 -2.90
C THR A 78 7.23 -18.98 -3.33
N LEU A 79 6.73 -17.75 -3.43
CA LEU A 79 7.49 -16.58 -3.88
C LEU A 79 8.47 -16.08 -2.80
N GLY A 80 8.18 -16.37 -1.53
CA GLY A 80 9.07 -16.06 -0.41
C GLY A 80 8.34 -16.03 0.93
N PRO A 81 9.05 -15.70 2.02
CA PRO A 81 8.42 -15.44 3.32
C PRO A 81 7.75 -14.06 3.36
N THR A 82 6.67 -13.94 4.11
CA THR A 82 6.08 -12.66 4.54
C THR A 82 6.94 -11.97 5.60
N THR A 83 6.53 -10.78 5.99
CA THR A 83 7.12 -9.98 7.08
C THR A 83 7.25 -10.78 8.38
N MET A 84 6.30 -11.66 8.71
CA MET A 84 6.38 -12.55 9.88
C MET A 84 6.68 -14.01 9.55
N GLY A 85 7.14 -14.28 8.32
CA GLY A 85 7.75 -15.56 7.94
C GLY A 85 6.80 -16.64 7.41
N ARG A 86 5.51 -16.32 7.16
CA ARG A 86 4.59 -17.26 6.50
C ARG A 86 4.92 -17.41 5.02
N PRO A 87 4.60 -18.55 4.39
CA PRO A 87 4.79 -18.70 2.96
C PRO A 87 3.84 -17.77 2.20
N PHE A 88 4.38 -16.95 1.31
CA PHE A 88 3.64 -16.16 0.33
C PHE A 88 3.61 -16.95 -0.98
N VAL A 89 2.42 -17.36 -1.41
CA VAL A 89 2.25 -18.32 -2.52
C VAL A 89 1.47 -17.75 -3.69
N MET A 90 1.77 -18.27 -4.88
CA MET A 90 1.02 -18.03 -6.12
C MET A 90 0.63 -19.38 -6.73
N LEU A 91 -0.60 -19.48 -7.24
CA LEU A 91 -1.06 -20.62 -8.00
C LEU A 91 -1.02 -20.28 -9.48
N THR A 92 -0.49 -21.18 -10.31
CA THR A 92 -0.66 -21.10 -11.76
C THR A 92 -1.66 -22.16 -12.21
N ILE A 93 -2.79 -21.69 -12.76
CA ILE A 93 -3.95 -22.51 -13.13
C ILE A 93 -4.26 -22.36 -14.62
N THR A 94 -4.13 -23.45 -15.38
CA THR A 94 -4.42 -23.47 -16.84
C THR A 94 -4.66 -24.91 -17.31
N SER A 95 -4.94 -25.13 -18.60
CA SER A 95 -5.11 -26.48 -19.14
C SER A 95 -3.80 -27.29 -19.08
N PRO A 96 -3.85 -28.63 -18.98
CA PRO A 96 -2.64 -29.46 -19.00
C PRO A 96 -1.79 -29.23 -20.27
N ALA A 97 -2.44 -28.92 -21.40
CA ALA A 97 -1.77 -28.61 -22.66
C ALA A 97 -1.00 -27.27 -22.60
N ASN A 98 -1.55 -26.26 -21.94
CA ASN A 98 -0.85 -25.00 -21.71
C ASN A 98 0.29 -25.18 -20.70
N HIS A 99 0.09 -25.96 -19.63
CA HIS A 99 1.16 -26.29 -18.66
C HIS A 99 2.36 -26.96 -19.33
N ALA A 100 2.11 -27.90 -20.25
CA ALA A 100 3.17 -28.56 -21.02
C ALA A 100 4.00 -27.58 -21.90
N ARG A 101 3.48 -26.38 -22.16
CA ARG A 101 4.10 -25.32 -22.98
C ARG A 101 4.33 -24.03 -22.19
N LEU A 102 4.30 -24.07 -20.86
CA LEU A 102 4.24 -22.85 -20.05
C LEU A 102 5.42 -21.91 -20.28
N ALA A 103 6.64 -22.46 -20.43
CA ALA A 103 7.84 -21.67 -20.73
C ALA A 103 7.80 -20.99 -22.11
N GLU A 104 7.19 -21.65 -23.11
CA GLU A 104 6.99 -21.06 -24.44
C GLU A 104 5.97 -19.92 -24.37
N LEU A 105 4.83 -20.14 -23.70
CA LEU A 105 3.78 -19.14 -23.52
C LEU A 105 4.26 -17.93 -22.70
N HIS A 106 5.11 -18.15 -21.70
CA HIS A 106 5.78 -17.10 -20.95
C HIS A 106 6.73 -16.27 -21.85
N ALA A 107 7.50 -16.93 -22.72
CA ALA A 107 8.34 -16.21 -23.69
C ALA A 107 7.50 -15.38 -24.68
N VAL A 108 6.38 -15.91 -25.19
CA VAL A 108 5.44 -15.15 -26.03
C VAL A 108 4.96 -13.90 -25.28
N GLN A 109 4.56 -14.06 -24.03
CA GLN A 109 4.09 -12.96 -23.18
C GLN A 109 5.14 -11.87 -22.98
N ARG A 110 6.40 -12.25 -22.66
CA ARG A 110 7.53 -11.33 -22.52
C ARG A 110 7.84 -10.55 -23.80
N ARG A 111 7.62 -11.16 -24.97
CA ARG A 111 7.79 -10.47 -26.26
C ARG A 111 6.66 -9.48 -26.54
N LEU A 112 5.43 -9.83 -26.16
CA LEU A 112 4.29 -8.92 -26.31
C LEU A 112 4.36 -7.70 -25.36
N SER A 113 5.05 -7.81 -24.23
CA SER A 113 5.26 -6.69 -23.30
C SER A 113 6.33 -5.70 -23.76
N ASP A 114 7.27 -6.13 -24.60
CA ASP A 114 8.30 -5.25 -25.16
C ASP A 114 8.29 -5.29 -26.70
N PRO A 115 7.56 -4.36 -27.36
CA PRO A 115 7.43 -4.30 -28.80
C PRO A 115 8.76 -4.02 -29.53
N ARG A 116 9.80 -3.55 -28.84
CA ARG A 116 11.16 -3.40 -29.43
C ARG A 116 11.74 -4.75 -29.85
N THR A 117 11.22 -5.86 -29.30
CA THR A 117 11.66 -7.22 -29.58
C THR A 117 10.90 -7.88 -30.75
N VAL A 118 9.92 -7.21 -31.36
CA VAL A 118 9.08 -7.72 -32.45
C VAL A 118 9.39 -6.95 -33.73
N SER A 119 9.87 -7.66 -34.76
CA SER A 119 10.45 -7.00 -35.95
C SER A 119 9.49 -6.88 -37.13
N THR A 120 8.47 -7.73 -37.22
CA THR A 120 7.55 -7.78 -38.37
C THR A 120 6.10 -8.01 -37.96
N GLY A 121 5.18 -7.65 -38.86
CA GLY A 121 3.75 -7.93 -38.67
C GLY A 121 3.44 -9.43 -38.61
N ASP A 122 4.08 -10.25 -39.45
CA ASP A 122 3.86 -11.71 -39.45
C ASP A 122 4.30 -12.36 -38.13
N GLU A 123 5.40 -11.86 -37.55
CA GLU A 123 5.86 -12.30 -36.25
C GLU A 123 4.89 -11.92 -35.13
N LEU A 124 4.36 -10.70 -35.15
CA LEU A 124 3.32 -10.28 -34.22
C LEU A 124 2.07 -11.17 -34.33
N GLU A 125 1.61 -11.45 -35.55
CA GLU A 125 0.46 -12.33 -35.78
C GLU A 125 0.66 -13.73 -35.20
N ALA A 126 1.85 -14.31 -35.36
CA ALA A 126 2.18 -15.61 -34.77
C ALA A 126 2.13 -15.57 -33.22
N LEU A 127 2.70 -14.53 -32.60
CA LEU A 127 2.66 -14.35 -31.14
C LEU A 127 1.22 -14.20 -30.63
N LEU A 128 0.37 -13.46 -31.34
CA LEU A 128 -1.03 -13.25 -30.97
C LEU A 128 -1.87 -14.54 -31.13
N ASP A 129 -1.56 -15.37 -32.11
CA ASP A 129 -2.21 -16.67 -32.32
C ASP A 129 -1.80 -17.70 -31.27
N GLU A 130 -0.53 -17.71 -30.87
CA GLU A 130 0.02 -18.63 -29.87
C GLU A 130 -0.28 -18.21 -28.43
N GLY A 131 -0.31 -16.91 -28.14
CA GLY A 131 -0.42 -16.37 -26.78
C GLY A 131 -1.70 -16.77 -26.05
N ARG A 132 -1.70 -16.63 -24.73
CA ARG A 132 -2.88 -16.82 -23.87
C ARG A 132 -3.08 -15.56 -23.05
N THR A 133 -4.33 -15.21 -22.74
CA THR A 133 -4.58 -14.09 -21.85
C THR A 133 -4.03 -14.46 -20.47
N VAL A 134 -3.06 -13.72 -19.97
CA VAL A 134 -2.54 -13.85 -18.62
C VAL A 134 -3.39 -12.99 -17.70
N VAL A 135 -4.04 -13.64 -16.74
CA VAL A 135 -4.91 -12.99 -15.76
C VAL A 135 -4.32 -13.21 -14.38
N MET A 136 -4.05 -12.13 -13.65
CA MET A 136 -3.70 -12.20 -12.24
C MET A 136 -4.90 -11.86 -11.37
N ILE A 137 -5.23 -12.69 -10.39
CA ILE A 137 -6.25 -12.38 -9.37
C ILE A 137 -5.58 -12.35 -8.00
N THR A 138 -5.69 -11.22 -7.31
CA THR A 138 -5.11 -11.01 -5.98
C THR A 138 -6.21 -10.89 -4.93
N HIS A 139 -6.02 -11.54 -3.80
CA HIS A 139 -7.01 -11.63 -2.72
C HIS A 139 -6.45 -11.11 -1.39
N ALA A 140 -7.35 -10.72 -0.48
CA ALA A 140 -7.08 -10.52 0.94
C ALA A 140 -5.88 -9.62 1.29
N ILE A 141 -5.67 -8.54 0.54
CA ILE A 141 -4.71 -7.52 0.96
C ILE A 141 -5.13 -6.93 2.30
N HIS A 142 -6.41 -6.54 2.46
CA HIS A 142 -6.97 -6.24 3.76
C HIS A 142 -7.52 -7.51 4.39
N SER A 143 -6.83 -8.06 5.39
CA SER A 143 -7.19 -9.37 5.95
C SER A 143 -8.51 -9.39 6.73
N THR A 144 -9.05 -8.21 7.08
CA THR A 144 -10.40 -8.06 7.65
C THR A 144 -11.51 -8.24 6.60
N GLU A 145 -11.18 -8.22 5.31
CA GLU A 145 -12.08 -8.49 4.19
C GLU A 145 -12.10 -10.00 3.90
N VAL A 146 -12.56 -10.74 4.90
CA VAL A 146 -12.33 -12.19 5.06
C VAL A 146 -12.83 -13.06 3.90
N GLY A 147 -13.80 -12.58 3.11
CA GLY A 147 -14.37 -13.37 2.01
C GLY A 147 -13.38 -13.67 0.89
N SER A 148 -12.50 -12.73 0.57
CA SER A 148 -11.64 -12.81 -0.61
C SER A 148 -10.66 -14.00 -0.57
N ALA A 149 -10.00 -14.26 0.57
CA ALA A 149 -9.12 -15.43 0.74
C ALA A 149 -9.88 -16.75 0.60
N GLN A 150 -11.13 -16.80 1.08
CA GLN A 150 -11.97 -17.99 0.96
C GLN A 150 -12.33 -18.24 -0.52
N VAL A 151 -12.71 -17.19 -1.26
CA VAL A 151 -13.01 -17.26 -2.70
C VAL A 151 -11.83 -17.81 -3.48
N ALA A 152 -10.60 -17.49 -3.11
CA ALA A 152 -9.40 -18.04 -3.75
C ALA A 152 -9.40 -19.59 -3.71
N ALA A 153 -9.73 -20.20 -2.57
CA ALA A 153 -9.84 -21.65 -2.46
C ALA A 153 -10.99 -22.23 -3.27
N LYS A 154 -12.15 -21.57 -3.28
CA LYS A 154 -13.30 -21.99 -4.09
C LYS A 154 -13.01 -21.92 -5.59
N LEU A 155 -12.39 -20.84 -6.05
CA LEU A 155 -12.03 -20.63 -7.45
C LEU A 155 -10.99 -21.63 -7.92
N ALA A 156 -9.93 -21.84 -7.14
CA ALA A 156 -8.89 -22.83 -7.46
C ALA A 156 -9.47 -24.24 -7.59
N HIS A 157 -10.32 -24.66 -6.65
CA HIS A 157 -11.02 -25.94 -6.74
C HIS A 157 -11.93 -26.03 -7.98
N TYR A 158 -12.74 -24.99 -8.26
CA TYR A 158 -13.63 -24.98 -9.41
C TYR A 158 -12.87 -25.17 -10.73
N MET A 159 -11.74 -24.48 -10.90
CA MET A 159 -10.89 -24.62 -12.08
C MET A 159 -10.17 -25.98 -12.13
N ALA A 160 -9.75 -26.51 -10.98
CA ALA A 160 -9.05 -27.78 -10.87
C ALA A 160 -9.94 -28.99 -11.18
N SER A 161 -11.23 -28.96 -10.84
CA SER A 161 -12.12 -30.13 -10.87
C SER A 161 -13.29 -30.04 -11.86
N SER A 162 -13.70 -28.84 -12.29
CA SER A 162 -14.87 -28.70 -13.16
C SER A 162 -14.66 -29.33 -14.54
N THR A 163 -15.75 -29.87 -15.07
CA THR A 163 -15.87 -30.45 -16.41
C THR A 163 -16.85 -29.66 -17.27
N ASP A 164 -17.19 -28.43 -16.86
CA ASP A 164 -18.04 -27.54 -17.66
C ASP A 164 -17.28 -27.04 -18.89
N ASP A 165 -17.96 -26.91 -20.03
CA ASP A 165 -17.35 -26.41 -21.27
C ASP A 165 -16.81 -24.98 -21.10
N ARG A 166 -17.50 -24.14 -20.32
CA ARG A 166 -17.03 -22.80 -19.98
C ARG A 166 -15.67 -22.85 -19.27
N VAL A 167 -15.47 -23.78 -18.34
CA VAL A 167 -14.19 -23.89 -17.61
C VAL A 167 -13.09 -24.41 -18.52
N ARG A 168 -13.38 -25.36 -19.41
CA ARG A 168 -12.41 -25.80 -20.43
C ARG A 168 -11.99 -24.66 -21.34
N GLU A 169 -12.95 -23.88 -21.86
CA GLU A 169 -12.68 -22.71 -22.70
C GLU A 169 -11.80 -21.68 -21.97
N ILE A 170 -12.06 -21.43 -20.69
CA ILE A 170 -11.21 -20.59 -19.85
C ILE A 170 -9.80 -21.15 -19.77
N LEU A 171 -9.64 -22.41 -19.34
CA LEU A 171 -8.34 -23.03 -19.14
C LEU A 171 -7.51 -23.13 -20.42
N ASP A 172 -8.15 -23.28 -21.58
CA ASP A 172 -7.47 -23.37 -22.86
C ASP A 172 -6.95 -22.00 -23.36
N ASN A 173 -7.62 -20.90 -22.99
CA ASN A 173 -7.30 -19.55 -23.47
C ASN A 173 -6.64 -18.64 -22.43
N VAL A 174 -6.64 -19.04 -21.15
CA VAL A 174 -6.17 -18.23 -20.01
C VAL A 174 -5.08 -18.95 -19.23
N ILE A 175 -4.06 -18.19 -18.84
CA ILE A 175 -3.13 -18.55 -17.76
C ILE A 175 -3.56 -17.73 -16.54
N LEU A 176 -4.18 -18.38 -15.54
CA LEU A 176 -4.60 -17.73 -14.31
C LEU A 176 -3.47 -17.81 -13.28
N LEU A 177 -2.96 -16.64 -12.88
CA LEU A 177 -2.05 -16.46 -11.76
C LEU A 177 -2.87 -16.00 -10.56
N GLN A 178 -2.99 -16.82 -9.51
CA GLN A 178 -3.80 -16.48 -8.36
C GLN A 178 -2.92 -16.33 -7.13
N ILE A 179 -2.89 -15.13 -6.54
CA ILE A 179 -2.24 -14.88 -5.24
C ILE A 179 -3.33 -14.88 -4.17
N PRO A 180 -3.48 -15.98 -3.39
CA PRO A 180 -4.66 -16.18 -2.54
C PRO A 180 -4.71 -15.29 -1.30
N SER A 181 -3.59 -14.68 -0.92
CA SER A 181 -3.54 -13.62 0.06
C SER A 181 -2.33 -12.72 -0.18
N LEU A 182 -2.57 -11.42 -0.34
CA LEU A 182 -1.53 -10.39 -0.32
C LEU A 182 -1.09 -10.03 1.11
N ASN A 183 -1.73 -10.58 2.13
CA ASN A 183 -1.33 -10.43 3.53
C ASN A 183 -1.57 -11.73 4.33
N PRO A 184 -0.75 -12.77 4.10
CA PRO A 184 -0.93 -14.07 4.76
C PRO A 184 -0.89 -14.04 6.29
N ASP A 185 -0.02 -13.21 6.87
CA ASP A 185 0.08 -13.04 8.32
C ASP A 185 -1.22 -12.48 8.90
N GLY A 186 -1.76 -11.43 8.28
CA GLY A 186 -3.05 -10.88 8.66
C GLY A 186 -4.19 -11.86 8.45
N THR A 187 -4.21 -12.60 7.34
CA THR A 187 -5.23 -13.62 7.08
C THR A 187 -5.25 -14.67 8.18
N GLN A 188 -4.08 -15.11 8.64
CA GLN A 188 -3.99 -16.00 9.80
C GLN A 188 -4.54 -15.33 11.06
N TRP A 189 -4.02 -14.16 11.44
CA TRP A 189 -4.36 -13.53 12.72
C TRP A 189 -5.84 -13.14 12.84
N VAL A 190 -6.43 -12.61 11.76
CA VAL A 190 -7.85 -12.24 11.74
C VAL A 190 -8.72 -13.48 11.86
N ASN A 191 -8.39 -14.55 11.13
CA ASN A 191 -9.19 -15.78 11.16
C ASN A 191 -9.07 -16.49 12.51
N ASP A 192 -7.87 -16.53 13.10
CA ASP A 192 -7.66 -17.08 14.45
C ASP A 192 -8.43 -16.28 15.51
N PHE A 193 -8.36 -14.94 15.45
CA PHE A 193 -9.12 -14.09 16.36
C PHE A 193 -10.63 -14.32 16.21
N TYR A 194 -11.14 -14.38 14.97
CA TYR A 194 -12.55 -14.67 14.75
C TYR A 194 -12.94 -16.04 15.31
N ASN A 195 -12.20 -17.09 14.95
CA ASN A 195 -12.48 -18.47 15.35
C ASN A 195 -12.40 -18.69 16.87
N GLU A 196 -11.53 -17.96 17.60
CA GLU A 196 -11.47 -17.98 19.07
C GLU A 196 -12.75 -17.41 19.71
N HIS A 197 -13.42 -16.47 19.05
CA HIS A 197 -14.52 -15.68 19.62
C HIS A 197 -15.91 -16.00 19.05
N VAL A 198 -16.03 -16.93 18.11
CA VAL A 198 -17.34 -17.41 17.62
C VAL A 198 -18.18 -17.92 18.78
N GLY A 199 -19.45 -17.49 18.85
CA GLY A 199 -20.39 -17.81 19.91
C GLY A 199 -20.21 -17.00 21.20
N THR A 200 -19.31 -16.02 21.21
CA THR A 200 -19.10 -15.10 22.35
C THR A 200 -19.65 -13.69 22.03
N GLU A 201 -19.66 -12.80 23.03
CA GLU A 201 -20.02 -11.38 22.85
C GLU A 201 -19.05 -10.60 21.93
N TYR A 202 -17.87 -11.17 21.64
CA TYR A 202 -16.84 -10.57 20.78
C TYR A 202 -16.85 -11.12 19.35
N GLU A 203 -17.80 -11.99 19.00
CA GLU A 203 -17.95 -12.49 17.65
C GLU A 203 -18.08 -11.32 16.65
N GLY A 204 -17.35 -11.39 15.53
CA GLY A 204 -17.39 -10.38 14.47
C GLY A 204 -16.67 -9.05 14.78
N ARG A 205 -16.02 -8.93 15.96
CA ARG A 205 -15.18 -7.77 16.29
C ARG A 205 -13.86 -7.81 15.52
N SER A 206 -13.33 -6.64 15.18
CA SER A 206 -11.99 -6.53 14.60
C SER A 206 -10.91 -6.79 15.66
N PRO A 207 -9.75 -7.37 15.29
CA PRO A 207 -8.67 -7.59 16.24
C PRO A 207 -8.10 -6.27 16.77
N PRO A 208 -7.60 -6.23 18.04
CA PRO A 208 -7.03 -5.03 18.68
C PRO A 208 -5.60 -4.68 18.21
N TRP A 209 -5.23 -5.08 17.00
CA TRP A 209 -3.92 -4.81 16.42
C TRP A 209 -4.05 -4.63 14.91
N LEU A 210 -3.06 -3.99 14.32
CA LEU A 210 -2.96 -3.87 12.86
C LEU A 210 -2.89 -5.27 12.25
N TYR A 211 -3.76 -5.55 11.28
CA TYR A 211 -3.75 -6.83 10.54
C TYR A 211 -2.58 -6.96 9.56
N HIS A 212 -1.66 -6.00 9.51
CA HIS A 212 -0.32 -6.18 8.94
C HIS A 212 0.68 -5.72 10.00
N PHE A 213 1.82 -6.40 10.14
CA PHE A 213 2.76 -6.17 11.24
C PHE A 213 3.18 -4.70 11.40
N TYR A 214 3.28 -3.98 10.28
CA TYR A 214 3.62 -2.56 10.26
C TYR A 214 2.50 -1.63 9.81
N VAL A 215 1.62 -1.99 8.88
CA VAL A 215 0.93 -0.94 8.09
C VAL A 215 -0.59 -1.00 8.11
N GLY A 216 -1.20 -2.04 8.69
CA GLY A 216 -2.65 -2.23 8.64
C GLY A 216 -3.21 -2.07 7.23
N HIS A 217 -4.17 -1.15 7.05
CA HIS A 217 -4.86 -0.87 5.77
C HIS A 217 -3.97 -0.15 4.73
N ASP A 218 -2.86 0.47 5.14
CA ASP A 218 -1.94 1.11 4.20
C ASP A 218 -1.16 0.09 3.34
N ASN A 219 -1.39 -1.21 3.52
CA ASN A 219 -0.80 -2.21 2.63
C ASN A 219 -1.27 -2.06 1.18
N ASN A 220 -2.48 -1.56 0.94
CA ASN A 220 -2.96 -1.18 -0.39
C ASN A 220 -2.57 0.25 -0.82
N ARG A 221 -1.39 0.74 -0.38
CA ARG A 221 -0.82 2.04 -0.75
C ARG A 221 0.66 1.99 -1.11
N ASP A 222 1.27 0.81 -1.06
CA ASP A 222 2.72 0.60 -1.27
C ASP A 222 3.10 0.27 -2.72
N TRP A 223 2.12 0.18 -3.62
CA TRP A 223 2.26 -0.19 -5.04
C TRP A 223 3.09 0.76 -5.91
N PHE A 224 3.81 1.71 -5.31
CA PHE A 224 4.69 2.64 -6.01
C PHE A 224 5.94 3.01 -5.20
N THR A 225 6.18 2.38 -4.05
CA THR A 225 7.39 2.57 -3.23
C THR A 225 7.98 1.22 -2.76
N PHE A 226 7.15 0.18 -2.74
CA PHE A 226 7.56 -1.22 -2.60
C PHE A 226 8.35 -1.49 -1.32
N TYR A 227 7.96 -0.89 -0.20
CA TYR A 227 8.61 -1.12 1.09
C TYR A 227 8.18 -2.42 1.76
N GLN A 228 6.98 -2.92 1.47
CA GLN A 228 6.44 -4.15 2.04
C GLN A 228 6.97 -5.36 1.28
N THR A 229 7.34 -6.40 2.02
CA THR A 229 7.90 -7.64 1.45
C THR A 229 6.88 -8.34 0.55
N GLU A 230 5.61 -8.31 0.94
CA GLU A 230 4.47 -8.89 0.25
C GLU A 230 4.20 -8.19 -1.09
N THR A 231 4.23 -6.85 -1.09
CA THR A 231 4.15 -6.05 -2.32
C THR A 231 5.34 -6.34 -3.22
N GLN A 232 6.55 -6.47 -2.67
CA GLN A 232 7.74 -6.81 -3.44
C GLN A 232 7.63 -8.17 -4.16
N HIS A 233 7.12 -9.20 -3.49
CA HIS A 233 6.89 -10.51 -4.10
C HIS A 233 5.85 -10.43 -5.23
N THR A 234 4.77 -9.68 -5.00
CA THR A 234 3.69 -9.51 -5.96
C THR A 234 4.16 -8.77 -7.21
N VAL A 235 4.90 -7.67 -7.04
CA VAL A 235 5.45 -6.88 -8.14
C VAL A 235 6.43 -7.70 -8.97
N ARG A 236 7.31 -8.51 -8.35
CA ARG A 236 8.20 -9.41 -9.09
C ARG A 236 7.43 -10.42 -9.93
N ALA A 237 6.37 -11.04 -9.38
CA ALA A 237 5.53 -11.95 -10.14
C ALA A 237 4.79 -11.24 -11.28
N GLN A 238 4.30 -10.02 -11.04
CA GLN A 238 3.65 -9.22 -12.06
C GLN A 238 4.63 -8.82 -13.18
N ASN A 239 5.85 -8.42 -12.85
CA ASN A 239 6.88 -8.03 -13.83
C ASN A 239 7.42 -9.25 -14.60
N ASP A 240 7.43 -10.43 -13.98
CA ASP A 240 7.79 -11.65 -14.69
C ASP A 240 6.74 -12.03 -15.74
N TRP A 241 5.46 -11.92 -15.40
CA TRP A 241 4.36 -12.39 -16.25
C TRP A 241 3.64 -11.32 -17.08
N HIS A 242 3.77 -10.05 -16.74
CA HIS A 242 3.11 -8.90 -17.36
C HIS A 242 1.61 -9.10 -17.68
N PRO A 243 0.75 -9.44 -16.70
CA PRO A 243 -0.63 -9.84 -16.96
C PRO A 243 -1.44 -8.76 -17.72
N GLN A 244 -2.22 -9.18 -18.73
CA GLN A 244 -3.14 -8.27 -19.43
C GLN A 244 -4.27 -7.78 -18.53
N ILE A 245 -4.68 -8.61 -17.56
CA ILE A 245 -5.77 -8.29 -16.64
C ILE A 245 -5.31 -8.59 -15.22
N VAL A 246 -5.51 -7.64 -14.31
CA VAL A 246 -5.32 -7.85 -12.87
C VAL A 246 -6.63 -7.55 -12.15
N HIS A 247 -7.14 -8.52 -11.40
CA HIS A 247 -8.34 -8.38 -10.59
C HIS A 247 -7.99 -8.35 -9.11
N ASP A 248 -8.08 -7.18 -8.48
CA ASP A 248 -7.96 -7.06 -7.03
C ASP A 248 -9.34 -7.13 -6.37
N ILE A 249 -9.54 -8.20 -5.60
CA ILE A 249 -10.81 -8.50 -4.92
C ILE A 249 -10.78 -7.94 -3.50
N HIS A 250 -11.73 -7.07 -3.24
CA HIS A 250 -11.89 -6.35 -1.99
C HIS A 250 -13.31 -6.46 -1.41
N GLN A 251 -13.44 -5.94 -0.20
CA GLN A 251 -14.73 -5.59 0.38
C GLN A 251 -14.80 -4.13 0.84
N MET A 252 -16.00 -3.55 0.79
CA MET A 252 -16.28 -2.17 1.19
C MET A 252 -17.30 -2.09 2.32
N GLY A 253 -17.74 -0.87 2.64
CA GLY A 253 -18.79 -0.63 3.64
C GLY A 253 -20.08 -1.42 3.38
N GLY A 254 -20.74 -1.85 4.45
CA GLY A 254 -21.89 -2.77 4.40
C GLY A 254 -23.25 -2.13 4.13
N SER A 255 -23.35 -0.80 4.00
CA SER A 255 -24.62 -0.07 3.88
C SER A 255 -25.05 0.27 2.44
N GLY A 256 -24.16 0.20 1.45
CA GLY A 256 -24.45 0.68 0.08
C GLY A 256 -24.80 -0.41 -0.94
N ALA A 257 -24.25 -0.30 -2.14
CA ALA A 257 -24.23 -1.38 -3.13
C ALA A 257 -23.65 -2.69 -2.54
N ARG A 258 -23.99 -3.84 -3.15
CA ARG A 258 -23.49 -5.16 -2.73
C ARG A 258 -22.18 -5.52 -3.41
N ILE A 259 -21.96 -5.06 -4.64
CA ILE A 259 -20.67 -5.17 -5.32
C ILE A 259 -20.48 -4.01 -6.31
N PHE A 260 -19.26 -3.49 -6.40
CA PHE A 260 -18.84 -2.56 -7.44
C PHE A 260 -17.92 -3.24 -8.46
N PHE A 261 -18.04 -2.84 -9.72
CA PHE A 261 -17.02 -3.03 -10.78
C PHE A 261 -16.79 -1.70 -11.51
N PRO A 262 -15.63 -1.46 -12.13
CA PRO A 262 -15.45 -0.31 -13.02
C PRO A 262 -16.47 -0.33 -14.19
N PRO A 263 -16.77 0.79 -14.87
CA PRO A 263 -15.94 2.00 -15.01
C PRO A 263 -15.62 2.75 -13.72
N TYR A 264 -14.41 3.30 -13.66
CA TYR A 264 -14.02 4.28 -12.64
C TYR A 264 -14.64 5.64 -12.93
N ILE A 265 -14.88 6.45 -11.90
CA ILE A 265 -15.29 7.86 -12.05
C ILE A 265 -14.07 8.75 -12.37
N ASP A 266 -14.32 9.95 -12.86
CA ASP A 266 -13.27 10.94 -13.07
C ASP A 266 -12.65 11.43 -11.74
N PRO A 267 -11.35 11.77 -11.76
CA PRO A 267 -10.44 11.79 -12.91
C PRO A 267 -9.68 10.48 -13.13
N MET A 268 -9.13 10.31 -14.33
CA MET A 268 -8.13 9.27 -14.63
C MET A 268 -6.72 9.85 -14.55
N GLU A 269 -5.73 9.05 -14.15
CA GLU A 269 -4.34 9.50 -14.15
C GLU A 269 -3.88 9.76 -15.60
N PRO A 270 -3.27 10.92 -15.92
CA PRO A 270 -3.02 11.34 -17.30
C PRO A 270 -2.07 10.45 -18.10
N ASN A 271 -1.21 9.66 -17.46
CA ASN A 271 -0.24 8.78 -18.11
C ASN A 271 -0.78 7.35 -18.31
N VAL A 272 -2.03 7.07 -17.91
CA VAL A 272 -2.70 5.80 -18.22
C VAL A 272 -3.21 5.81 -19.65
N ASP A 273 -2.83 4.79 -20.42
CA ASP A 273 -3.21 4.68 -21.83
C ASP A 273 -4.75 4.61 -22.02
N PRO A 274 -5.33 5.41 -22.94
CA PRO A 274 -6.77 5.42 -23.19
C PRO A 274 -7.36 4.06 -23.60
N GLY A 275 -6.57 3.20 -24.25
CA GLY A 275 -6.94 1.83 -24.60
C GLY A 275 -7.14 0.95 -23.36
N LEU A 276 -6.36 1.16 -22.30
CA LEU A 276 -6.57 0.49 -21.01
C LEU A 276 -7.83 0.98 -20.32
N VAL A 277 -8.07 2.30 -20.32
CA VAL A 277 -9.29 2.87 -19.74
C VAL A 277 -10.54 2.29 -20.42
N ALA A 278 -10.54 2.23 -21.75
CA ALA A 278 -11.62 1.63 -22.52
C ALA A 278 -11.79 0.12 -22.23
N ALA A 279 -10.68 -0.63 -22.13
CA ALA A 279 -10.71 -2.05 -21.83
C ALA A 279 -11.24 -2.36 -20.42
N VAL A 280 -10.83 -1.58 -19.41
CA VAL A 280 -11.34 -1.65 -18.03
C VAL A 280 -12.84 -1.40 -18.01
N ASN A 281 -13.30 -0.37 -18.72
CA ASN A 281 -14.72 -0.02 -18.80
C ASN A 281 -15.55 -1.14 -19.44
N GLN A 282 -15.04 -1.73 -20.53
CA GLN A 282 -15.69 -2.85 -21.22
C GLN A 282 -15.79 -4.08 -20.31
N LEU A 283 -14.72 -4.44 -19.62
CA LEU A 283 -14.68 -5.64 -18.79
C LEU A 283 -15.55 -5.51 -17.54
N GLY A 284 -15.46 -4.37 -16.84
CA GLY A 284 -16.27 -4.15 -15.64
C GLY A 284 -17.77 -4.06 -15.94
N ALA A 285 -18.16 -3.43 -17.07
CA ALA A 285 -19.55 -3.44 -17.52
C ALA A 285 -20.02 -4.87 -17.91
N TYR A 286 -19.17 -5.68 -18.55
CA TYR A 286 -19.46 -7.08 -18.83
C TYR A 286 -19.70 -7.88 -17.54
N MET A 287 -18.82 -7.72 -16.54
CA MET A 287 -18.95 -8.41 -15.25
C MET A 287 -20.27 -8.01 -14.55
N ALA A 288 -20.61 -6.72 -14.55
CA ALA A 288 -21.85 -6.24 -13.96
C ALA A 288 -23.09 -6.82 -14.66
N ALA A 289 -23.08 -6.91 -15.99
CA ALA A 289 -24.15 -7.52 -16.77
C ALA A 289 -24.30 -9.02 -16.46
N GLU A 290 -23.18 -9.74 -16.39
CA GLU A 290 -23.15 -11.17 -16.07
C GLU A 290 -23.74 -11.44 -14.68
N LEU A 291 -23.31 -10.71 -13.65
CA LEU A 291 -23.87 -10.86 -12.29
C LEU A 291 -25.36 -10.49 -12.23
N THR A 292 -25.78 -9.43 -12.93
CA THR A 292 -27.19 -9.02 -12.97
C THR A 292 -28.06 -10.10 -13.62
N SER A 293 -27.57 -10.76 -14.68
CA SER A 293 -28.27 -11.87 -15.34
C SER A 293 -28.44 -13.10 -14.45
N GLN A 294 -27.52 -13.30 -13.51
CA GLN A 294 -27.61 -14.33 -12.46
C GLN A 294 -28.60 -13.96 -11.35
N GLY A 295 -29.29 -12.82 -11.46
CA GLY A 295 -30.28 -12.35 -10.49
C GLY A 295 -29.68 -11.63 -9.28
N LYS A 296 -28.37 -11.32 -9.30
CA LYS A 296 -27.70 -10.59 -8.22
C LYS A 296 -28.13 -9.12 -8.23
N LYS A 297 -28.43 -8.61 -7.04
CA LYS A 297 -28.91 -7.23 -6.81
C LYS A 297 -27.79 -6.40 -6.19
N GLY A 298 -27.88 -5.09 -6.34
CA GLY A 298 -26.91 -4.18 -5.76
C GLY A 298 -25.56 -4.18 -6.48
N VAL A 299 -25.54 -4.53 -7.77
CA VAL A 299 -24.35 -4.40 -8.62
C VAL A 299 -24.27 -2.96 -9.13
N VAL A 300 -23.22 -2.24 -8.77
CA VAL A 300 -22.98 -0.84 -9.17
C VAL A 300 -21.76 -0.73 -10.07
N ILE A 301 -21.82 0.20 -11.03
CA ILE A 301 -20.68 0.59 -11.87
C ILE A 301 -20.56 2.12 -11.93
N ASN A 302 -19.46 2.67 -12.45
CA ASN A 302 -19.29 4.12 -12.65
C ASN A 302 -19.67 4.96 -11.42
N ALA A 303 -19.11 4.58 -10.27
CA ALA A 303 -19.42 5.16 -8.97
C ALA A 303 -18.24 5.02 -8.02
N ILE A 304 -18.20 5.85 -6.98
CA ILE A 304 -17.27 5.77 -5.83
C ILE A 304 -15.78 6.01 -6.15
N TYR A 305 -15.18 5.14 -6.96
CA TYR A 305 -13.73 4.99 -7.11
C TYR A 305 -13.24 5.62 -8.41
N ASP A 306 -12.20 6.46 -8.30
CA ASP A 306 -11.46 6.99 -9.45
C ASP A 306 -10.22 6.13 -9.79
N GLY A 307 -9.59 6.44 -10.91
CA GLY A 307 -8.36 5.79 -11.39
C GLY A 307 -7.13 6.69 -11.35
N TYR A 308 -7.07 7.66 -10.43
CA TYR A 308 -6.05 8.73 -10.50
C TYR A 308 -4.74 8.43 -9.75
N HIS A 309 -4.77 7.58 -8.71
CA HIS A 309 -3.62 7.43 -7.80
C HIS A 309 -2.72 6.21 -8.13
N PRO A 310 -1.38 6.38 -8.27
CA PRO A 310 -0.46 5.29 -8.64
C PRO A 310 -0.34 4.22 -7.55
N GLY A 311 -0.55 4.59 -6.29
CA GLY A 311 -0.53 3.65 -5.16
C GLY A 311 -1.61 2.57 -5.17
N ARG A 312 -2.43 2.50 -6.22
CA ARG A 312 -3.28 1.35 -6.54
C ARG A 312 -3.28 1.01 -8.04
N ALA A 313 -2.55 1.73 -8.88
CA ALA A 313 -2.67 1.68 -10.34
C ALA A 313 -1.43 1.11 -11.05
N TYR A 314 -0.49 0.51 -10.31
CA TYR A 314 0.77 -0.05 -10.82
C TYR A 314 0.62 -0.82 -12.15
N MET A 315 -0.42 -1.65 -12.24
CA MET A 315 -0.75 -2.47 -13.40
C MET A 315 -1.01 -1.65 -14.67
N HIS A 316 -1.65 -0.49 -14.57
CA HIS A 316 -1.93 0.37 -15.72
C HIS A 316 -0.65 0.85 -16.40
N TYR A 317 0.39 1.14 -15.61
CA TYR A 317 1.67 1.60 -16.14
C TYR A 317 2.51 0.49 -16.80
N HIS A 318 2.07 -0.77 -16.70
CA HIS A 318 2.71 -1.97 -17.25
C HIS A 318 1.80 -2.66 -18.28
N GLY A 319 0.86 -1.92 -18.88
CA GLY A 319 -0.06 -2.43 -19.90
C GLY A 319 -1.23 -3.28 -19.38
N GLY A 320 -1.35 -3.48 -18.08
CA GLY A 320 -2.41 -4.28 -17.46
C GLY A 320 -3.72 -3.51 -17.24
N ALA A 321 -4.85 -4.12 -17.59
CA ALA A 321 -6.16 -3.66 -17.19
C ALA A 321 -6.44 -4.07 -15.74
N ARG A 322 -6.40 -3.10 -14.82
CA ARG A 322 -6.78 -3.31 -13.42
C ARG A 322 -8.30 -3.27 -13.26
N ILE A 323 -8.84 -4.30 -12.62
CA ILE A 323 -10.23 -4.40 -12.19
C ILE A 323 -10.27 -4.44 -10.67
N LEU A 324 -10.76 -3.36 -10.06
CA LEU A 324 -11.16 -3.36 -8.66
C LEU A 324 -12.57 -3.93 -8.54
N SER A 325 -12.77 -4.90 -7.65
CA SER A 325 -14.12 -5.27 -7.21
C SER A 325 -14.29 -5.13 -5.72
N GLU A 326 -15.33 -4.42 -5.29
CA GLU A 326 -15.57 -4.06 -3.89
C GLU A 326 -16.91 -4.62 -3.45
N THR A 327 -16.90 -5.68 -2.64
CA THR A 327 -18.12 -6.37 -2.17
C THR A 327 -18.53 -5.86 -0.80
N ALA A 328 -19.81 -5.65 -0.51
CA ALA A 328 -20.24 -5.18 0.82
C ALA A 328 -19.73 -6.12 1.94
N SER A 329 -19.14 -5.55 3.00
CA SER A 329 -18.68 -6.33 4.16
C SER A 329 -19.82 -6.72 5.10
N ALA A 330 -19.61 -7.81 5.85
CA ALA A 330 -20.35 -8.16 7.05
C ALA A 330 -19.49 -7.90 8.30
N GLN A 331 -19.85 -8.46 9.47
CA GLN A 331 -19.00 -8.42 10.66
C GLN A 331 -18.02 -9.60 10.62
N LEU A 332 -16.93 -9.45 9.87
CA LEU A 332 -16.06 -10.56 9.46
C LEU A 332 -16.91 -11.66 8.79
N ALA A 333 -16.92 -12.88 9.35
CA ALA A 333 -17.73 -13.99 8.82
C ALA A 333 -19.14 -14.10 9.41
N SER A 334 -19.51 -13.22 10.34
CA SER A 334 -20.83 -13.22 10.97
C SER A 334 -21.85 -12.47 10.12
N THR A 335 -22.98 -13.12 9.88
CA THR A 335 -24.11 -12.55 9.13
C THR A 335 -24.70 -11.36 9.87
N VAL A 336 -24.98 -10.29 9.13
CA VAL A 336 -25.69 -9.11 9.62
C VAL A 336 -27.06 -9.02 8.95
N ASN A 337 -28.03 -8.44 9.65
CA ASN A 337 -29.29 -8.02 9.04
C ASN A 337 -29.25 -6.50 8.81
N VAL A 338 -29.20 -6.07 7.55
CA VAL A 338 -29.12 -4.65 7.18
C VAL A 338 -30.54 -4.12 6.98
N PRO A 339 -31.01 -3.17 7.80
CA PRO A 339 -32.32 -2.54 7.60
C PRO A 339 -32.39 -1.78 6.29
N ARG A 340 -33.58 -1.73 5.67
CA ARG A 340 -33.79 -1.01 4.41
C ARG A 340 -33.42 0.46 4.53
N GLU A 341 -33.65 1.04 5.69
CA GLU A 341 -33.42 2.45 6.00
C GLU A 341 -31.92 2.78 6.04
N VAL A 342 -31.05 1.78 6.24
CA VAL A 342 -29.59 1.94 6.21
C VAL A 342 -29.06 1.89 4.77
N VAL A 343 -29.82 1.30 3.84
CA VAL A 343 -29.45 1.20 2.42
C VAL A 343 -29.83 2.47 1.68
N GLN A 344 -29.02 3.52 1.87
CA GLN A 344 -29.24 4.84 1.27
C GLN A 344 -27.93 5.47 0.80
N GLY A 345 -28.02 6.26 -0.28
CA GLY A 345 -26.91 7.10 -0.75
C GLY A 345 -25.76 6.32 -1.38
N GLY A 346 -24.73 7.07 -1.75
CA GLY A 346 -23.59 6.59 -2.53
C GLY A 346 -22.89 7.76 -3.22
N ARG A 347 -21.60 7.62 -3.51
CA ARG A 347 -20.88 8.62 -4.32
C ARG A 347 -21.19 8.34 -5.79
N GLU A 348 -21.88 9.27 -6.45
CA GLU A 348 -22.35 9.18 -7.86
C GLU A 348 -23.46 8.11 -8.09
N TYR A 349 -24.16 7.69 -7.03
CA TYR A 349 -25.38 6.87 -7.10
C TYR A 349 -26.22 6.97 -5.81
N ASP A 350 -27.47 6.51 -5.82
CA ASP A 350 -28.28 6.32 -4.61
C ASP A 350 -28.61 4.83 -4.43
N ALA A 351 -28.11 4.21 -3.35
CA ALA A 351 -28.37 2.80 -3.05
C ALA A 351 -29.87 2.45 -2.90
N GLY A 352 -30.71 3.46 -2.65
CA GLY A 352 -32.16 3.33 -2.58
C GLY A 352 -32.89 3.46 -3.92
N GLN A 353 -32.23 3.79 -5.02
CA GLN A 353 -32.91 4.11 -6.28
C GLN A 353 -32.30 3.37 -7.46
N ALA A 354 -33.16 2.90 -8.37
CA ALA A 354 -32.68 2.28 -9.60
C ALA A 354 -32.18 3.37 -10.54
N ALA A 355 -30.98 3.17 -11.11
CA ALA A 355 -30.35 4.08 -12.05
C ALA A 355 -29.64 3.28 -13.16
N TRP A 356 -29.19 3.95 -14.22
CA TRP A 356 -28.50 3.29 -15.33
C TRP A 356 -27.21 2.58 -14.89
N ASN A 357 -26.50 3.13 -13.90
CA ASN A 357 -25.29 2.58 -13.30
C ASN A 357 -25.56 1.72 -12.06
N PHE A 358 -26.84 1.57 -11.68
CA PHE A 358 -27.30 0.77 -10.54
C PHE A 358 -28.73 0.24 -10.79
N PRO A 359 -28.91 -0.65 -11.78
CA PRO A 359 -30.24 -0.94 -12.34
C PRO A 359 -31.13 -1.76 -11.41
N TRP A 360 -30.56 -2.57 -10.51
CA TRP A 360 -31.33 -3.42 -9.60
C TRP A 360 -30.89 -3.27 -8.14
N PRO A 361 -31.39 -2.26 -7.41
CA PRO A 361 -31.01 -2.03 -6.02
C PRO A 361 -31.35 -3.20 -5.09
N TRP A 362 -30.43 -3.50 -4.17
CA TRP A 362 -30.68 -4.37 -3.02
C TRP A 362 -31.43 -3.57 -1.94
N ARG A 363 -32.38 -4.20 -1.22
CA ARG A 363 -33.37 -3.47 -0.39
C ARG A 363 -33.22 -3.69 1.11
N GLY A 364 -32.06 -4.16 1.56
CA GLY A 364 -31.88 -4.65 2.92
C GLY A 364 -32.21 -6.14 3.04
N GLY A 365 -31.80 -6.72 4.17
CA GLY A 365 -31.94 -8.15 4.48
C GLY A 365 -30.67 -8.73 5.09
N GLU A 366 -30.67 -10.05 5.23
CA GLU A 366 -29.48 -10.79 5.65
C GLU A 366 -28.35 -10.65 4.63
N TRP A 367 -27.15 -10.46 5.14
CA TRP A 367 -25.92 -10.37 4.36
C TRP A 367 -24.77 -10.95 5.19
N GLY A 368 -24.07 -11.93 4.66
CA GLY A 368 -22.97 -12.59 5.37
C GLY A 368 -21.91 -13.17 4.45
N LEU A 369 -20.99 -13.95 5.06
CA LEU A 369 -19.93 -14.64 4.32
C LEU A 369 -20.44 -15.46 3.12
N PRO A 370 -21.59 -16.19 3.18
CA PRO A 370 -22.11 -16.89 2.01
C PRO A 370 -22.34 -15.97 0.81
N ASP A 371 -22.99 -14.82 1.03
CA ASP A 371 -23.29 -13.85 -0.04
C ASP A 371 -22.01 -13.23 -0.59
N ILE A 372 -21.08 -12.84 0.28
CA ILE A 372 -19.80 -12.25 -0.10
C ILE A 372 -19.03 -13.20 -1.02
N VAL A 373 -18.87 -14.46 -0.60
CA VAL A 373 -18.16 -15.48 -1.37
C VAL A 373 -18.86 -15.73 -2.71
N GLU A 374 -20.19 -15.79 -2.74
CA GLU A 374 -20.95 -15.98 -3.98
C GLU A 374 -20.85 -14.80 -4.95
N TYR A 375 -20.86 -13.56 -4.48
CA TYR A 375 -20.73 -12.38 -5.34
C TYR A 375 -19.32 -12.26 -5.91
N GLN A 376 -18.29 -12.40 -5.06
CA GLN A 376 -16.89 -12.35 -5.48
C GLN A 376 -16.53 -13.49 -6.44
N PHE A 377 -16.99 -14.73 -6.16
CA PHE A 377 -16.79 -15.87 -7.05
C PHE A 377 -17.43 -15.67 -8.42
N SER A 378 -18.69 -15.20 -8.48
CA SER A 378 -19.33 -14.88 -9.76
C SER A 378 -18.58 -13.79 -10.52
N GLY A 379 -18.05 -12.78 -9.84
CA GLY A 379 -17.23 -11.72 -10.44
C GLY A 379 -15.97 -12.27 -11.10
N ALA A 380 -15.20 -13.08 -10.37
CA ALA A 380 -13.98 -13.70 -10.88
C ALA A 380 -14.25 -14.61 -12.09
N VAL A 381 -15.30 -15.44 -12.03
CA VAL A 381 -15.68 -16.31 -13.16
C VAL A 381 -16.16 -15.51 -14.37
N ALA A 382 -16.91 -14.42 -14.17
CA ALA A 382 -17.32 -13.52 -15.25
C ALA A 382 -16.09 -12.90 -15.96
N LEU A 383 -15.14 -12.39 -15.18
CA LEU A 383 -13.89 -11.83 -15.71
C LEU A 383 -13.12 -12.86 -16.54
N LEU A 384 -12.90 -14.06 -16.00
CA LEU A 384 -12.17 -15.13 -16.68
C LEU A 384 -12.89 -15.58 -17.97
N THR A 385 -14.22 -15.60 -17.95
CA THR A 385 -15.02 -15.89 -19.15
C THR A 385 -14.80 -14.84 -20.24
N ASN A 386 -14.76 -13.55 -19.88
CA ASN A 386 -14.48 -12.48 -20.84
C ASN A 386 -13.05 -12.57 -21.38
N ALA A 387 -12.07 -12.79 -20.49
CA ALA A 387 -10.66 -12.93 -20.82
C ALA A 387 -10.41 -14.05 -21.85
N ALA A 388 -11.10 -15.19 -21.68
CA ALA A 388 -11.02 -16.33 -22.58
C ALA A 388 -11.67 -16.04 -23.95
N LYS A 389 -12.91 -15.54 -23.95
CA LYS A 389 -13.67 -15.27 -25.18
C LYS A 389 -13.09 -14.15 -26.03
N ASN A 390 -12.41 -13.19 -25.40
CA ASN A 390 -11.82 -12.02 -26.05
C ASN A 390 -10.28 -12.09 -26.07
N ARG A 391 -9.69 -13.30 -26.04
CA ARG A 391 -8.23 -13.50 -25.98
C ARG A 391 -7.45 -12.62 -26.94
N ARG A 392 -7.85 -12.60 -28.21
CA ARG A 392 -7.18 -11.82 -29.26
C ARG A 392 -7.17 -10.32 -28.95
N PHE A 393 -8.30 -9.77 -28.50
CA PHE A 393 -8.41 -8.36 -28.11
C PHE A 393 -7.45 -8.03 -26.96
N TRP A 394 -7.37 -8.87 -25.92
CA TRP A 394 -6.50 -8.62 -24.78
C TRP A 394 -5.02 -8.60 -25.17
N LEU A 395 -4.58 -9.56 -25.99
CA LEU A 395 -3.20 -9.63 -26.46
C LEU A 395 -2.84 -8.45 -27.39
N GLU A 396 -3.72 -8.10 -28.34
CA GLU A 396 -3.52 -6.97 -29.24
C GLU A 396 -3.50 -5.64 -28.49
N ASN A 397 -4.48 -5.39 -27.62
CA ASN A 397 -4.55 -4.15 -26.87
C ASN A 397 -3.30 -3.99 -26.00
N PHE A 398 -2.87 -5.05 -25.30
CA PHE A 398 -1.66 -5.07 -24.49
C PHE A 398 -0.40 -4.69 -25.30
N TYR A 399 -0.19 -5.32 -26.46
CA TYR A 399 0.93 -4.97 -27.34
C TYR A 399 0.87 -3.50 -27.78
N ARG A 400 -0.31 -3.02 -28.19
CA ARG A 400 -0.48 -1.65 -28.70
C ARG A 400 -0.30 -0.57 -27.64
N VAL A 401 -0.65 -0.84 -26.38
CA VAL A 401 -0.36 0.05 -25.26
C VAL A 401 1.15 0.21 -25.09
N ASN A 402 1.89 -0.91 -25.05
CA ASN A 402 3.34 -0.88 -24.92
C ASN A 402 4.02 -0.25 -26.15
N GLU A 403 3.45 -0.43 -27.36
CA GLU A 403 3.95 0.20 -28.59
C GLU A 403 3.85 1.73 -28.51
N ARG A 404 2.73 2.26 -27.99
CA ARG A 404 2.56 3.70 -27.75
C ARG A 404 3.49 4.23 -26.66
N ALA A 405 3.73 3.45 -25.60
CA ALA A 405 4.67 3.85 -24.55
C ALA A 405 6.11 3.97 -25.10
N VAL A 406 6.57 3.00 -25.90
CA VAL A 406 7.89 3.05 -26.55
C VAL A 406 8.00 4.19 -27.56
N ALA A 407 6.92 4.49 -28.29
CA ALA A 407 6.89 5.62 -29.21
C ALA A 407 7.02 6.98 -28.50
N GLY A 408 6.66 7.05 -27.21
CA GLY A 408 6.62 8.28 -26.42
C GLY A 408 5.33 9.08 -26.64
N TRP A 409 5.03 9.99 -25.71
CA TRP A 409 3.88 10.88 -25.76
C TRP A 409 4.34 12.33 -25.82
N ASP A 410 3.60 13.22 -26.50
CA ASP A 410 3.94 14.64 -26.63
C ASP A 410 4.06 15.37 -25.28
N SER A 411 3.37 14.86 -24.25
CA SER A 411 3.41 15.41 -22.88
C SER A 411 4.59 14.90 -22.05
N TRP A 412 5.37 13.94 -22.55
CA TRP A 412 6.51 13.39 -21.84
C TRP A 412 7.81 14.09 -22.29
N PRO A 413 8.75 14.32 -21.38
CA PRO A 413 10.09 14.73 -21.78
C PRO A 413 10.78 13.58 -22.54
N ALA A 414 11.87 13.88 -23.25
CA ALA A 414 12.68 12.83 -23.87
C ALA A 414 13.40 11.97 -22.83
N ALA A 415 13.81 12.58 -21.71
CA ALA A 415 14.44 11.88 -20.60
C ALA A 415 14.23 12.61 -19.26
N TRP A 416 14.42 11.89 -18.16
CA TRP A 416 14.67 12.49 -16.85
C TRP A 416 16.14 12.28 -16.43
N VAL A 417 16.71 13.26 -15.73
CA VAL A 417 18.02 13.18 -15.10
C VAL A 417 17.89 13.29 -13.60
N ILE A 418 18.46 12.34 -12.87
CA ILE A 418 18.67 12.41 -11.42
C ILE A 418 20.17 12.67 -11.21
N PRO A 419 20.59 13.92 -10.90
CA PRO A 419 21.99 14.28 -10.77
C PRO A 419 22.73 13.43 -9.74
N ALA A 420 23.98 13.07 -10.04
CA ALA A 420 24.84 12.40 -9.07
C ALA A 420 25.36 13.36 -7.99
N GLY A 421 25.72 12.81 -6.83
CA GLY A 421 26.39 13.55 -5.75
C GLY A 421 25.44 14.34 -4.84
N GLN A 422 24.13 14.08 -4.88
CA GLN A 422 23.17 14.69 -3.96
C GLN A 422 23.42 14.24 -2.51
N GLU A 423 23.20 15.14 -1.55
CA GLU A 423 23.45 14.88 -0.12
C GLU A 423 22.51 13.81 0.45
N ASN A 424 21.24 13.77 0.00
CA ASN A 424 20.25 12.81 0.46
C ASN A 424 20.38 11.45 -0.25
N VAL A 425 21.43 10.71 0.12
CA VAL A 425 21.75 9.41 -0.47
C VAL A 425 20.60 8.40 -0.31
N VAL A 426 19.92 8.38 0.85
CA VAL A 426 18.81 7.46 1.12
C VAL A 426 17.61 7.78 0.20
N GLY A 427 17.32 9.06 -0.02
CA GLY A 427 16.30 9.51 -0.98
C GLY A 427 16.61 9.04 -2.39
N VAL A 428 17.84 9.30 -2.89
CA VAL A 428 18.26 8.89 -4.24
C VAL A 428 18.19 7.37 -4.41
N GLN A 429 18.73 6.59 -3.46
CA GLN A 429 18.67 5.13 -3.51
C GLN A 429 17.24 4.61 -3.48
N SER A 430 16.36 5.22 -2.69
CA SER A 430 14.95 4.82 -2.59
C SER A 430 14.18 5.11 -3.88
N LEU A 431 14.44 6.25 -4.53
CA LEU A 431 13.86 6.58 -5.83
C LEU A 431 14.35 5.60 -6.91
N LEU A 432 15.66 5.37 -7.00
CA LEU A 432 16.23 4.47 -8.00
C LEU A 432 15.77 3.02 -7.79
N ARG A 433 15.72 2.54 -6.55
CA ARG A 433 15.14 1.24 -6.22
C ARG A 433 13.69 1.16 -6.67
N THR A 434 12.89 2.20 -6.44
CA THR A 434 11.49 2.23 -6.83
C THR A 434 11.33 2.13 -8.34
N LEU A 435 12.07 2.93 -9.11
CA LEU A 435 12.04 2.92 -10.57
C LEU A 435 12.47 1.55 -11.12
N THR A 436 13.66 1.08 -10.74
CA THR A 436 14.21 -0.20 -11.22
C THR A 436 13.38 -1.41 -10.81
N MET A 437 12.78 -1.40 -9.61
CA MET A 437 11.86 -2.47 -9.19
C MET A 437 10.52 -2.41 -9.93
N GLY A 438 10.11 -1.24 -10.42
CA GLY A 438 8.99 -1.06 -11.33
C GLY A 438 9.36 -1.28 -12.81
N ASP A 439 10.37 -2.10 -13.10
CA ASP A 439 10.90 -2.38 -14.44
C ASP A 439 11.25 -1.14 -15.29
N VAL A 440 11.43 0.04 -14.68
CA VAL A 440 11.94 1.21 -15.40
C VAL A 440 13.43 1.01 -15.64
N GLU A 441 13.81 1.02 -16.91
CA GLU A 441 15.20 1.05 -17.34
C GLU A 441 15.80 2.40 -16.93
N VAL A 442 16.87 2.35 -16.13
CA VAL A 442 17.61 3.53 -15.67
C VAL A 442 19.07 3.34 -16.06
N TRP A 443 19.65 4.31 -16.74
CA TRP A 443 21.04 4.29 -17.19
C TRP A 443 21.89 5.20 -16.33
N ARG A 444 23.22 5.04 -16.40
CA ARG A 444 24.17 5.99 -15.83
C ARG A 444 24.96 6.67 -16.93
N ALA A 445 25.03 8.00 -16.90
CA ALA A 445 25.90 8.79 -17.77
C ALA A 445 27.37 8.56 -17.39
N GLU A 446 28.21 8.18 -18.35
CA GLU A 446 29.63 7.90 -18.09
C GLU A 446 30.45 9.18 -17.91
N GLU A 447 30.01 10.28 -18.53
CA GLU A 447 30.68 11.56 -18.55
C GLU A 447 29.73 12.68 -18.14
N ALA A 448 30.28 13.85 -17.82
CA ALA A 448 29.48 15.05 -17.57
C ALA A 448 28.94 15.59 -18.90
N PHE A 449 27.71 16.13 -18.87
CA PHE A 449 27.05 16.69 -20.04
C PHE A 449 26.24 17.94 -19.66
N GLY A 450 25.89 18.75 -20.65
CA GLY A 450 25.10 19.96 -20.45
C GLY A 450 23.82 19.93 -21.27
N GLU A 451 22.69 20.18 -20.62
CA GLU A 451 21.36 20.19 -21.25
C GLU A 451 20.42 21.10 -20.46
N GLY A 452 19.44 21.73 -21.12
CA GLY A 452 18.43 22.54 -20.42
C GLY A 452 18.98 23.74 -19.62
N GLY A 453 20.20 24.19 -19.89
CA GLY A 453 20.89 25.24 -19.14
C GLY A 453 21.55 24.78 -17.83
N ALA A 454 21.52 23.48 -17.53
CA ALA A 454 22.23 22.86 -16.41
C ALA A 454 23.43 22.03 -16.89
N THR A 455 24.40 21.80 -15.99
CA THR A 455 25.49 20.84 -16.21
C THR A 455 25.29 19.68 -15.24
N HIS A 456 25.21 18.47 -15.78
CA HIS A 456 25.02 17.26 -15.01
C HIS A 456 26.34 16.51 -14.87
N PRO A 457 26.75 16.11 -13.65
CA PRO A 457 28.01 15.41 -13.44
C PRO A 457 27.99 14.02 -14.06
N GLY A 458 29.19 13.53 -14.43
CA GLY A 458 29.39 12.14 -14.76
C GLY A 458 28.93 11.24 -13.61
N GLY A 459 28.22 10.19 -13.95
CA GLY A 459 27.59 9.28 -13.01
C GLY A 459 26.14 9.61 -12.66
N SER A 460 25.54 10.67 -13.22
CA SER A 460 24.11 10.96 -13.07
C SER A 460 23.26 9.84 -13.68
N HIS A 461 22.06 9.63 -13.12
CA HIS A 461 21.14 8.61 -13.61
C HIS A 461 20.19 9.20 -14.63
N ILE A 462 19.96 8.49 -15.73
CA ILE A 462 19.14 8.89 -16.86
C ILE A 462 17.98 7.92 -16.99
N VAL A 463 16.77 8.43 -17.13
CA VAL A 463 15.58 7.64 -17.47
C VAL A 463 15.11 8.09 -18.85
N LEU A 464 15.41 7.32 -19.89
CA LEU A 464 14.90 7.59 -21.24
C LEU A 464 13.42 7.26 -21.30
N MET A 465 12.60 8.13 -21.90
CA MET A 465 11.13 7.94 -21.88
C MET A 465 10.59 7.07 -23.03
N GLN A 466 11.44 6.63 -23.96
CA GLN A 466 11.07 5.69 -25.03
C GLN A 466 11.29 4.23 -24.58
N GLN A 467 10.51 3.81 -23.60
CA GLN A 467 10.54 2.45 -23.04
C GLN A 467 9.13 2.02 -22.59
N PRO A 468 8.82 0.71 -22.47
CA PRO A 468 7.48 0.24 -22.14
C PRO A 468 6.93 0.79 -20.81
N ASN A 469 7.79 0.93 -19.80
CA ASN A 469 7.40 1.32 -18.43
C ASN A 469 7.52 2.83 -18.15
N ALA A 470 7.70 3.64 -19.20
CA ALA A 470 7.90 5.09 -19.08
C ALA A 470 6.73 5.82 -18.41
N ALA A 471 5.50 5.33 -18.57
CA ALA A 471 4.33 5.90 -17.91
C ALA A 471 4.46 5.87 -16.37
N PHE A 472 5.03 4.80 -15.80
CA PHE A 472 5.28 4.70 -14.36
C PHE A 472 6.30 5.76 -13.91
N ALA A 473 7.42 5.85 -14.63
CA ALA A 473 8.45 6.86 -14.35
C ALA A 473 7.88 8.28 -14.43
N GLN A 474 7.10 8.58 -15.47
CA GLN A 474 6.50 9.90 -15.66
C GLN A 474 5.59 10.27 -14.49
N THR A 475 4.68 9.38 -14.09
CA THR A 475 3.77 9.64 -12.96
C THR A 475 4.52 9.91 -11.67
N LEU A 476 5.61 9.19 -11.39
CA LEU A 476 6.34 9.32 -10.13
C LEU A 476 7.27 10.54 -10.05
N LEU A 477 7.87 10.92 -11.18
CA LEU A 477 8.84 12.01 -11.26
C LEU A 477 8.19 13.38 -11.44
N THR A 478 6.99 13.41 -12.03
CA THR A 478 6.26 14.66 -12.28
C THR A 478 5.63 15.20 -10.99
N VAL A 479 5.64 16.54 -10.85
CA VAL A 479 4.88 17.21 -9.80
C VAL A 479 3.38 16.99 -10.07
N GLN A 480 2.68 16.35 -9.13
CA GLN A 480 1.29 15.96 -9.31
C GLN A 480 0.38 17.19 -9.33
N GLU A 481 -0.38 17.34 -10.41
CA GLU A 481 -1.43 18.35 -10.56
C GLU A 481 -2.82 17.70 -10.62
N TYR A 482 -3.55 17.76 -9.51
CA TYR A 482 -4.92 17.25 -9.46
C TYR A 482 -5.89 18.21 -10.18
N PRO A 483 -6.76 17.74 -11.09
CA PRO A 483 -7.65 18.62 -11.85
C PRO A 483 -8.70 19.33 -11.00
N ASP A 484 -9.03 20.58 -11.33
CA ASP A 484 -10.13 21.32 -10.69
C ASP A 484 -11.49 20.84 -11.21
N LEU A 485 -11.98 19.75 -10.62
CA LEU A 485 -13.30 19.19 -10.92
C LEU A 485 -14.38 19.96 -10.17
N ARG A 486 -15.50 20.27 -10.85
CA ARG A 486 -16.61 21.07 -10.33
C ARG A 486 -17.94 20.37 -10.58
N GLU A 487 -18.91 20.53 -9.68
CA GLU A 487 -20.26 19.96 -9.85
C GLU A 487 -20.97 20.49 -11.11
N TYR A 488 -20.68 21.73 -11.47
CA TYR A 488 -21.07 22.40 -12.72
C TYR A 488 -20.09 23.56 -12.98
N PRO A 489 -20.03 24.14 -14.19
CA PRO A 489 -19.15 25.27 -14.47
C PRO A 489 -19.38 26.45 -13.50
N GLY A 490 -18.34 26.84 -12.76
CA GLY A 490 -18.41 27.87 -11.71
C GLY A 490 -19.03 27.43 -10.37
N GLY A 491 -19.37 26.15 -10.23
CA GLY A 491 -19.96 25.56 -9.02
C GLY A 491 -18.94 25.19 -7.94
N PRO A 492 -19.40 24.53 -6.86
CA PRO A 492 -18.50 24.01 -5.83
C PRO A 492 -17.57 22.92 -6.39
N PRO A 493 -16.35 22.78 -5.84
CA PRO A 493 -15.41 21.76 -6.29
C PRO A 493 -15.86 20.36 -5.87
N LYS A 494 -15.65 19.39 -6.78
CA LYS A 494 -15.78 17.96 -6.49
C LYS A 494 -14.55 17.50 -5.73
N ARG A 495 -14.75 17.10 -4.48
CA ARG A 495 -13.66 16.67 -3.60
C ARG A 495 -13.03 15.36 -4.11
N PRO A 496 -11.70 15.22 -4.12
CA PRO A 496 -11.04 13.96 -4.46
C PRO A 496 -11.51 12.80 -3.57
N TYR A 497 -11.60 11.58 -4.12
CA TYR A 497 -11.87 10.36 -3.35
C TYR A 497 -10.57 9.59 -3.14
N ASP A 498 -10.09 9.47 -1.90
CA ASP A 498 -8.99 8.53 -1.61
C ASP A 498 -7.76 8.71 -2.54
N VAL A 499 -7.49 9.95 -2.94
CA VAL A 499 -6.34 10.39 -3.73
C VAL A 499 -5.44 11.26 -2.86
N THR A 500 -4.14 10.97 -2.90
CA THR A 500 -3.10 11.72 -2.19
C THR A 500 -2.01 12.19 -3.17
N ALA A 501 -1.24 13.21 -2.80
CA ALA A 501 -0.03 13.57 -3.52
C ALA A 501 1.03 12.48 -3.44
N HIS A 502 1.73 12.24 -4.55
CA HIS A 502 2.67 11.11 -4.71
C HIS A 502 3.98 11.46 -5.44
N THR A 503 4.32 12.76 -5.58
CA THR A 503 5.55 13.18 -6.26
C THR A 503 6.77 12.75 -5.45
N LEU A 504 7.45 11.68 -5.92
CA LEU A 504 8.54 11.05 -5.18
C LEU A 504 9.77 11.95 -5.03
N PRO A 505 10.22 12.72 -6.04
CA PRO A 505 11.33 13.66 -5.86
C PRO A 505 11.12 14.60 -4.66
N LEU A 506 9.90 15.13 -4.49
CA LEU A 506 9.55 15.99 -3.35
C LEU A 506 9.53 15.23 -2.02
N LEU A 507 8.84 14.10 -1.97
CA LEU A 507 8.74 13.30 -0.74
C LEU A 507 10.08 12.71 -0.30
N MET A 508 10.94 12.38 -1.27
CA MET A 508 12.24 11.77 -1.03
C MET A 508 13.37 12.79 -0.93
N GLY A 509 13.13 14.06 -1.21
CA GLY A 509 14.16 15.12 -1.16
C GLY A 509 15.25 14.88 -2.20
N VAL A 510 14.84 14.59 -3.43
CA VAL A 510 15.71 14.26 -4.57
C VAL A 510 15.47 15.27 -5.69
N GLU A 511 16.56 15.78 -6.24
CA GLU A 511 16.54 16.58 -7.46
C GLU A 511 16.39 15.67 -8.68
N ALA A 512 15.43 16.00 -9.55
CA ALA A 512 15.21 15.35 -10.83
C ALA A 512 14.79 16.40 -11.87
N HIS A 513 15.37 16.32 -13.07
CA HIS A 513 15.13 17.28 -14.16
C HIS A 513 14.60 16.58 -15.39
N ALA A 514 13.54 17.12 -15.98
CA ALA A 514 13.08 16.73 -17.31
C ALA A 514 14.00 17.33 -18.39
N LEU A 515 14.33 16.55 -19.40
CA LEU A 515 15.04 16.99 -20.60
C LEU A 515 14.12 16.88 -21.82
N GLU A 516 13.97 17.98 -22.56
CA GLU A 516 13.18 18.02 -23.79
C GLU A 516 13.80 17.22 -24.94
N THR A 517 15.12 17.02 -24.89
CA THR A 517 15.88 16.22 -25.86
C THR A 517 16.66 15.13 -25.14
N ALA A 518 16.85 13.99 -25.82
CA ALA A 518 17.62 12.88 -25.28
C ALA A 518 19.09 13.30 -25.17
N PRO A 519 19.76 13.02 -24.03
CA PRO A 519 21.10 13.52 -23.80
C PRO A 519 22.12 12.88 -24.75
N GLU A 520 22.94 13.70 -25.40
CA GLU A 520 24.05 13.25 -26.25
C GLU A 520 25.27 12.88 -25.39
N VAL A 521 25.15 11.80 -24.61
CA VAL A 521 26.21 11.32 -23.70
C VAL A 521 26.32 9.79 -23.76
N ALA A 522 27.53 9.26 -23.52
CA ALA A 522 27.72 7.83 -23.35
C ALA A 522 26.95 7.34 -22.11
N LEU A 523 26.15 6.29 -22.29
CA LEU A 523 25.39 5.63 -21.25
C LEU A 523 25.94 4.22 -21.02
N SER A 524 25.96 3.80 -19.76
CA SER A 524 26.16 2.40 -19.35
C SER A 524 25.02 1.47 -19.82
N ASP A 525 25.09 0.18 -19.51
CA ASP A 525 23.90 -0.68 -19.52
C ASP A 525 22.90 -0.24 -18.42
N PRO A 526 21.60 -0.58 -18.53
CA PRO A 526 20.64 -0.32 -17.46
C PRO A 526 21.12 -0.84 -16.11
N ILE A 527 20.97 -0.04 -15.06
CA ILE A 527 21.36 -0.42 -13.71
C ILE A 527 20.42 -1.49 -13.14
N GLU A 528 20.99 -2.37 -12.32
CA GLU A 528 20.24 -3.37 -11.57
C GLU A 528 19.37 -2.73 -10.48
N VAL A 529 18.44 -3.52 -9.92
CA VAL A 529 17.62 -3.10 -8.78
C VAL A 529 18.50 -2.67 -7.61
N GLN A 530 18.33 -1.43 -7.16
CA GLN A 530 19.17 -0.85 -6.12
C GLN A 530 18.76 -1.32 -4.72
N SER A 531 19.75 -1.55 -3.85
CA SER A 531 19.53 -1.64 -2.41
C SER A 531 19.53 -0.26 -1.77
N VAL A 532 18.73 -0.08 -0.72
CA VAL A 532 18.76 1.14 0.10
C VAL A 532 19.52 0.86 1.38
N ASP A 533 20.54 1.67 1.66
CA ASP A 533 21.28 1.64 2.91
C ASP A 533 20.66 2.64 3.90
N TYR A 534 19.89 2.12 4.85
CA TYR A 534 19.21 2.92 5.87
C TYR A 534 20.17 3.27 7.00
N MET A 535 20.88 4.38 6.84
CA MET A 535 21.88 4.84 7.81
C MET A 535 21.24 5.52 9.03
N LEU A 536 21.49 4.96 10.22
CA LEU A 536 21.08 5.61 11.47
C LEU A 536 22.05 6.74 11.84
N PRO A 537 21.56 7.95 12.18
CA PRO A 537 22.41 9.02 12.68
C PRO A 537 23.25 8.60 13.89
N ALA A 538 24.52 9.01 13.94
CA ALA A 538 25.45 8.63 15.01
C ALA A 538 24.93 8.98 16.41
N ALA A 539 24.21 10.09 16.56
CA ALA A 539 23.59 10.51 17.83
C ALA A 539 22.49 9.57 18.34
N LEU A 540 21.96 8.70 17.48
CA LEU A 540 20.97 7.67 17.80
C LEU A 540 21.58 6.25 17.85
N ALA A 541 22.89 6.14 17.58
CA ALA A 541 23.64 4.90 17.61
C ALA A 541 24.49 4.78 18.89
N GLY A 542 24.82 3.55 19.28
CA GLY A 542 25.75 3.29 20.39
C GLY A 542 25.16 3.50 21.80
N PRO A 543 25.94 3.22 22.86
CA PRO A 543 25.44 3.13 24.24
C PRO A 543 24.90 4.44 24.81
N ASP A 544 25.35 5.59 24.31
CA ASP A 544 24.95 6.93 24.76
C ASP A 544 23.74 7.50 24.00
N ALA A 545 23.19 6.72 23.05
CA ALA A 545 21.96 7.06 22.34
C ALA A 545 20.78 7.19 23.33
N PRO A 546 19.84 8.11 23.09
CA PRO A 546 18.66 8.26 23.94
C PRO A 546 17.87 6.95 23.99
N ARG A 547 17.37 6.61 25.18
CA ARG A 547 16.50 5.46 25.40
C ARG A 547 15.08 5.85 25.00
N VAL A 548 14.57 5.24 23.93
CA VAL A 548 13.31 5.63 23.30
C VAL A 548 12.19 4.67 23.70
N GLY A 549 11.11 5.23 24.25
CA GLY A 549 9.85 4.54 24.48
C GLY A 549 8.79 5.03 23.50
N MET A 550 8.17 4.13 22.74
CA MET A 550 7.12 4.47 21.78
C MET A 550 5.78 3.96 22.27
N TYR A 551 4.79 4.84 22.42
CA TYR A 551 3.45 4.45 22.86
C TYR A 551 2.77 3.54 21.82
N LYS A 552 2.17 2.45 22.31
CA LYS A 552 1.46 1.46 21.51
C LYS A 552 0.22 0.97 22.28
N GLY A 553 -0.88 1.69 22.17
CA GLY A 553 -2.18 1.22 22.69
C GLY A 553 -2.76 0.07 21.85
N TYR A 554 -3.86 -0.52 22.32
CA TYR A 554 -4.65 -1.52 21.57
C TYR A 554 -5.56 -0.92 20.47
N GLN A 555 -5.49 0.40 20.31
CA GLN A 555 -6.01 1.14 19.15
C GLN A 555 -4.83 1.70 18.34
N GLU A 556 -3.83 0.86 18.06
CA GLU A 556 -2.61 1.28 17.38
C GLU A 556 -2.92 1.93 16.02
N PRO A 557 -2.52 3.20 15.78
CA PRO A 557 -2.69 3.82 14.47
C PRO A 557 -1.68 3.24 13.47
N MET A 558 -2.05 3.15 12.19
CA MET A 558 -1.17 2.63 11.13
C MET A 558 0.19 3.35 11.07
N ILE A 559 0.18 4.65 11.34
CA ILE A 559 1.37 5.49 11.31
C ILE A 559 2.39 5.13 12.41
N ALA A 560 1.93 4.54 13.51
CA ALA A 560 2.82 3.98 14.52
C ALA A 560 3.60 2.80 13.96
N GLY A 561 2.95 1.90 13.22
CA GLY A 561 3.66 0.78 12.63
C GLY A 561 4.57 1.19 11.47
N TRP A 562 4.27 2.25 10.71
CA TRP A 562 5.24 2.85 9.77
C TRP A 562 6.47 3.45 10.47
N THR A 563 6.29 4.01 11.66
CA THR A 563 7.42 4.46 12.49
C THR A 563 8.27 3.29 12.97
N ARG A 564 7.63 2.20 13.42
CA ARG A 564 8.34 0.96 13.77
C ARG A 564 9.12 0.41 12.59
N TRP A 565 8.50 0.36 11.41
CA TRP A 565 9.17 -0.05 10.16
C TRP A 565 10.42 0.81 9.93
N MET A 566 10.28 2.14 9.95
CA MET A 566 11.42 3.04 9.76
C MET A 566 12.52 2.79 10.79
N PHE A 567 12.19 2.67 12.08
CA PHE A 567 13.17 2.36 13.13
C PHE A 567 13.88 1.03 12.91
N ASP A 568 13.12 -0.02 12.57
CA ASP A 568 13.66 -1.36 12.33
C ASP A 568 14.58 -1.39 11.10
N ARG A 569 14.25 -0.65 10.03
CA ARG A 569 15.12 -0.53 8.84
C ARG A 569 16.45 0.16 9.15
N HIS A 570 16.45 1.15 10.04
CA HIS A 570 17.67 1.83 10.48
C HIS A 570 18.38 1.12 11.66
N GLY A 571 17.84 -0.01 12.17
CA GLY A 571 18.38 -0.68 13.35
C GLY A 571 18.32 0.16 14.64
N MET A 572 17.39 1.13 14.70
CA MET A 572 17.20 1.99 15.85
C MET A 572 16.61 1.22 17.02
N ARG A 573 17.14 1.43 18.23
CA ARG A 573 16.62 0.78 19.44
C ARG A 573 15.47 1.57 20.04
N TYR A 574 14.35 0.89 20.29
CA TYR A 574 13.20 1.44 20.99
C TYR A 574 12.44 0.33 21.73
N ASP A 575 11.69 0.68 22.77
CA ASP A 575 10.72 -0.21 23.41
C ASP A 575 9.28 0.25 23.08
N SER A 576 8.40 -0.69 22.72
CA SER A 576 6.96 -0.43 22.60
C SER A 576 6.29 -0.45 23.97
N LEU A 577 5.60 0.64 24.32
CA LEU A 577 4.97 0.84 25.61
C LEU A 577 3.45 0.72 25.50
N HIS A 578 2.92 -0.39 26.03
CA HIS A 578 1.47 -0.55 26.22
C HIS A 578 0.98 0.22 27.45
N ASP A 579 -0.34 0.41 27.52
CA ASP A 579 -1.02 1.26 28.51
C ASP A 579 -0.59 0.95 29.96
N ALA A 580 -0.49 -0.34 30.29
CA ALA A 580 -0.08 -0.81 31.62
C ALA A 580 1.34 -0.36 32.01
N ARG A 581 2.28 -0.31 31.05
CA ARG A 581 3.65 0.17 31.33
C ARG A 581 3.65 1.66 31.59
N ILE A 582 2.85 2.46 30.88
CA ILE A 582 2.76 3.90 31.11
C ILE A 582 2.14 4.17 32.49
N ARG A 583 1.04 3.48 32.85
CA ARG A 583 0.38 3.59 34.17
C ARG A 583 1.31 3.24 35.34
N GLN A 584 2.30 2.38 35.14
CA GLN A 584 3.27 2.04 36.18
C GLN A 584 4.13 3.23 36.64
N GLY A 585 4.29 4.26 35.80
CA GLY A 585 5.12 5.42 36.13
C GLY A 585 6.63 5.16 36.10
N GLY A 586 7.40 6.06 36.72
CA GLY A 586 8.87 5.95 36.80
C GLY A 586 9.57 5.95 35.44
N LEU A 587 8.96 6.58 34.43
CA LEU A 587 9.38 6.47 33.03
C LEU A 587 10.80 7.03 32.79
N GLY A 588 11.20 8.09 33.49
CA GLY A 588 12.53 8.70 33.35
C GLY A 588 13.69 7.79 33.81
N GLY A 589 13.38 6.76 34.60
CA GLY A 589 14.34 5.73 34.98
C GLY A 589 14.75 4.83 33.80
N ASP A 590 13.87 4.67 32.81
CA ASP A 590 14.04 3.74 31.68
C ASP A 590 14.21 4.45 30.33
N TYR A 591 13.61 5.63 30.17
CA TYR A 591 13.55 6.35 28.90
C TYR A 591 14.05 7.79 29.03
N ASP A 592 14.56 8.31 27.93
CA ASP A 592 14.93 9.72 27.77
C ASP A 592 13.96 10.43 26.82
N VAL A 593 13.35 9.67 25.90
CA VAL A 593 12.38 10.17 24.92
C VAL A 593 11.14 9.28 24.91
N LEU A 594 9.96 9.91 24.95
CA LEU A 594 8.68 9.26 24.66
C LEU A 594 8.11 9.74 23.33
N ILE A 595 7.57 8.83 22.53
CA ILE A 595 6.99 9.13 21.22
C ILE A 595 5.51 8.73 21.21
N PHE A 596 4.64 9.69 20.87
CA PHE A 596 3.21 9.47 20.64
C PHE A 596 2.88 9.83 19.19
N GLN A 597 2.34 8.84 18.49
CA GLN A 597 1.95 8.94 17.09
C GLN A 597 0.54 9.49 16.97
N SER A 598 0.14 9.88 15.75
CA SER A 598 -1.19 10.44 15.49
C SER A 598 -2.33 9.57 16.04
N GLN A 599 -2.85 9.97 17.19
CA GLN A 599 -3.92 9.32 17.94
C GLN A 599 -4.59 10.37 18.82
N SER A 600 -5.93 10.36 18.90
CA SER A 600 -6.67 11.36 19.69
C SER A 600 -6.45 11.18 21.20
N ASP A 601 -6.66 12.23 21.99
CA ASP A 601 -6.61 12.15 23.46
C ASP A 601 -7.51 11.03 23.99
N GLY A 602 -8.77 10.95 23.55
CA GLY A 602 -9.67 9.88 23.98
C GLY A 602 -9.12 8.48 23.66
N SER A 603 -8.53 8.28 22.49
CA SER A 603 -7.95 6.98 22.12
C SER A 603 -6.68 6.64 22.95
N ILE A 604 -5.89 7.65 23.34
CA ILE A 604 -4.72 7.49 24.22
C ILE A 604 -5.18 7.21 25.68
N SER A 605 -6.08 8.04 26.18
CA SER A 605 -6.49 8.09 27.59
C SER A 605 -7.49 6.99 27.96
N GLU A 606 -8.46 6.71 27.09
CA GLU A 606 -9.58 5.79 27.35
C GLU A 606 -9.44 4.45 26.62
N GLY A 607 -8.76 4.42 25.47
CA GLY A 607 -8.54 3.22 24.68
C GLY A 607 -9.83 2.55 24.20
N ASN A 608 -9.84 1.21 24.12
CA ASN A 608 -11.05 0.47 23.77
C ASN A 608 -12.04 0.45 24.95
N ALA A 609 -13.32 0.73 24.69
CA ALA A 609 -14.36 0.72 25.71
C ALA A 609 -14.53 -0.65 26.36
N THR A 610 -14.83 -0.68 27.66
CA THR A 610 -15.14 -1.91 28.40
C THR A 610 -16.27 -2.70 27.73
N GLY A 611 -16.08 -4.01 27.54
CA GLY A 611 -17.05 -4.89 26.89
C GLY A 611 -17.04 -4.84 25.35
N SER A 612 -16.24 -3.98 24.72
CA SER A 612 -16.08 -3.98 23.25
C SER A 612 -15.16 -5.11 22.74
N LEU A 613 -14.21 -5.52 23.58
CA LEU A 613 -13.19 -6.54 23.36
C LEU A 613 -12.88 -7.23 24.71
N PRO A 614 -12.17 -8.39 24.71
CA PRO A 614 -11.69 -9.01 25.94
C PRO A 614 -10.95 -8.01 26.84
N GLU A 615 -11.17 -8.08 28.17
CA GLU A 615 -10.73 -7.09 29.16
C GLU A 615 -9.25 -6.68 29.00
N ARG A 616 -8.37 -7.63 28.68
CA ARG A 616 -6.93 -7.40 28.46
C ARG A 616 -6.59 -6.38 27.35
N TYR A 617 -7.55 -6.08 26.47
CA TYR A 617 -7.42 -5.17 25.32
C TYR A 617 -8.22 -3.86 25.49
N THR A 618 -8.83 -3.66 26.65
CA THR A 618 -9.68 -2.49 26.97
C THR A 618 -9.00 -1.51 27.91
N GLY A 619 -9.45 -0.25 27.89
CA GLY A 619 -8.83 0.86 28.61
C GLY A 619 -7.65 1.49 27.87
N GLY A 620 -7.27 2.69 28.31
CA GLY A 620 -6.11 3.45 27.83
C GLY A 620 -5.20 3.82 29.00
N ILE A 621 -4.34 4.83 28.85
CA ILE A 621 -3.37 5.18 29.89
C ILE A 621 -4.02 5.75 31.16
N GLY A 622 -5.26 6.27 31.09
CA GLY A 622 -5.97 6.85 32.23
C GLY A 622 -5.25 8.04 32.88
N GLU A 623 -5.80 8.53 34.00
CA GLU A 623 -5.21 9.66 34.73
C GLU A 623 -3.86 9.31 35.37
N GLU A 624 -3.65 8.06 35.78
CA GLU A 624 -2.36 7.59 36.29
C GLU A 624 -1.27 7.68 35.21
N GLY A 625 -1.58 7.24 33.99
CA GLY A 625 -0.65 7.32 32.88
C GLY A 625 -0.41 8.76 32.42
N ARG A 626 -1.44 9.61 32.43
CA ARG A 626 -1.28 11.06 32.17
C ARG A 626 -0.34 11.70 33.19
N ALA A 627 -0.51 11.40 34.47
CA ALA A 627 0.36 11.88 35.54
C ALA A 627 1.82 11.40 35.34
N ALA A 628 2.00 10.13 34.95
CA ALA A 628 3.32 9.58 34.66
C ALA A 628 4.03 10.27 33.47
N VAL A 629 3.31 10.55 32.38
CA VAL A 629 3.85 11.29 31.22
C VAL A 629 4.19 12.72 31.61
N ARG A 630 3.34 13.38 32.41
CA ARG A 630 3.62 14.72 32.93
C ARG A 630 4.90 14.74 33.77
N GLU A 631 5.01 13.85 34.74
CA GLU A 631 6.19 13.75 35.62
C GLU A 631 7.47 13.50 34.81
N PHE A 632 7.40 12.63 33.80
CA PHE A 632 8.51 12.35 32.90
C PHE A 632 9.05 13.61 32.21
N VAL A 633 8.16 14.41 31.60
CA VAL A 633 8.57 15.65 30.90
C VAL A 633 9.06 16.69 31.89
N GLU A 634 8.30 16.97 32.96
CA GLU A 634 8.68 17.97 33.96
C GLU A 634 10.04 17.68 34.60
N SER A 635 10.42 16.40 34.68
CA SER A 635 11.69 15.95 35.24
C SER A 635 12.88 16.01 34.30
N GLY A 636 12.70 16.34 33.03
CA GLY A 636 13.78 16.46 32.03
C GLY A 636 13.65 15.52 30.83
N GLY A 637 12.62 14.68 30.77
CA GLY A 637 12.34 13.85 29.61
C GLY A 637 11.86 14.66 28.41
N ARG A 638 12.03 14.12 27.20
CA ARG A 638 11.47 14.71 25.98
C ARG A 638 10.25 13.94 25.50
N LEU A 639 9.18 14.65 25.22
CA LEU A 639 8.00 14.09 24.56
C LEU A 639 7.96 14.55 23.09
N VAL A 640 7.90 13.62 22.16
CA VAL A 640 7.68 13.89 20.73
C VAL A 640 6.27 13.44 20.38
N VAL A 641 5.42 14.38 19.97
CA VAL A 641 4.03 14.12 19.59
C VAL A 641 3.78 14.56 18.15
N MET A 642 2.94 13.80 17.46
CA MET A 642 2.63 14.02 16.05
C MET A 642 1.13 14.18 15.86
N GLU A 643 0.75 15.16 15.04
CA GLU A 643 -0.60 15.36 14.55
C GLU A 643 -1.63 15.40 15.70
N GLN A 644 -2.60 14.47 15.74
CA GLN A 644 -3.63 14.43 16.79
C GLN A 644 -3.07 14.23 18.20
N ALA A 645 -1.91 13.58 18.37
CA ALA A 645 -1.30 13.44 19.69
C ALA A 645 -0.75 14.77 20.23
N ALA A 646 -0.61 15.80 19.38
CA ALA A 646 -0.29 17.15 19.82
C ALA A 646 -1.39 17.69 20.75
N GLU A 647 -2.66 17.42 20.46
CA GLU A 647 -3.80 17.87 21.29
C GLU A 647 -3.76 17.24 22.68
N PHE A 648 -3.38 15.97 22.78
CA PHE A 648 -3.14 15.29 24.06
C PHE A 648 -2.07 16.04 24.89
N ALA A 649 -0.93 16.37 24.28
CA ALA A 649 0.14 17.07 24.98
C ALA A 649 -0.23 18.52 25.35
N ILE A 650 -0.91 19.24 24.45
CA ILE A 650 -1.41 20.61 24.68
C ILE A 650 -2.35 20.62 25.88
N GLY A 651 -3.35 19.72 25.89
CA GLY A 651 -4.29 19.58 27.01
C GLY A 651 -3.61 19.12 28.29
N LEU A 652 -2.65 18.18 28.20
CA LEU A 652 -1.90 17.70 29.36
C LEU A 652 -1.13 18.86 30.02
N PHE A 653 -0.40 19.68 29.27
CA PHE A 653 0.45 20.72 29.85
C PHE A 653 -0.21 22.10 29.96
N GLY A 654 -1.49 22.21 29.56
CA GLY A 654 -2.23 23.47 29.56
C GLY A 654 -1.52 24.54 28.73
N LEU A 655 -1.11 24.19 27.51
CA LEU A 655 -0.45 25.12 26.59
C LEU A 655 -1.49 25.97 25.86
N ASP A 656 -1.25 27.28 25.71
CA ASP A 656 -2.07 28.15 24.87
C ASP A 656 -1.68 28.00 23.39
N VAL A 657 -2.04 26.84 22.83
CA VAL A 657 -1.84 26.47 21.43
C VAL A 657 -3.17 25.98 20.86
N GLY A 658 -3.65 26.65 19.80
CA GLY A 658 -4.90 26.33 19.12
C GLY A 658 -4.69 25.70 17.75
N ASN A 659 -5.75 25.10 17.21
CA ASN A 659 -5.80 24.62 15.83
C ASN A 659 -6.69 25.54 14.99
N PRO A 660 -6.13 26.46 14.18
CA PRO A 660 -6.89 27.50 13.48
C PRO A 660 -7.75 26.95 12.33
N VAL A 661 -7.53 25.70 11.92
CA VAL A 661 -8.37 25.00 10.93
C VAL A 661 -9.41 24.09 11.57
N GLU A 662 -9.48 24.05 12.90
CA GLU A 662 -10.53 23.34 13.62
C GLU A 662 -11.88 24.02 13.44
N GLY A 663 -12.94 23.22 13.31
CA GLY A 663 -14.32 23.71 13.22
C GLY A 663 -14.83 24.00 11.82
N PHE A 664 -13.96 24.04 10.80
CA PHE A 664 -14.40 24.08 9.40
C PHE A 664 -14.89 22.71 8.95
N ASP A 665 -16.00 22.68 8.23
CA ASP A 665 -16.47 21.45 7.60
C ASP A 665 -15.69 21.16 6.30
N ASN A 666 -15.87 19.94 5.78
CA ASN A 666 -15.18 19.49 4.56
C ASN A 666 -15.64 20.20 3.27
N THR A 667 -16.50 21.23 3.35
CA THR A 667 -16.88 22.12 2.24
C THR A 667 -16.20 23.47 2.32
N GLU A 668 -15.60 23.81 3.47
CA GLU A 668 -14.82 25.02 3.70
C GLU A 668 -13.31 24.74 3.74
N PHE A 669 -12.91 23.61 4.35
CA PHE A 669 -11.51 23.18 4.44
C PHE A 669 -11.40 21.68 4.23
N TYR A 670 -10.63 21.25 3.23
CA TYR A 670 -10.41 19.82 2.97
C TYR A 670 -9.05 19.59 2.33
N VAL A 671 -8.29 18.67 2.92
CA VAL A 671 -7.02 18.17 2.38
C VAL A 671 -7.09 16.64 2.33
N PRO A 672 -7.24 16.03 1.14
CA PRO A 672 -7.28 14.58 1.00
C PRO A 672 -5.90 13.93 1.23
N GLY A 673 -4.83 14.71 1.09
CA GLY A 673 -3.43 14.34 1.29
C GLY A 673 -2.56 15.09 0.29
N SER A 674 -1.81 16.09 0.73
CA SER A 674 -1.09 17.02 -0.16
C SER A 674 0.32 17.28 0.36
N ILE A 675 1.24 17.60 -0.55
CA ILE A 675 2.61 17.99 -0.20
C ILE A 675 2.63 19.50 -0.03
N LEU A 676 2.97 19.95 1.18
CA LEU A 676 3.02 21.34 1.55
C LEU A 676 4.45 21.79 1.84
N ARG A 677 4.78 23.04 1.50
CA ARG A 677 6.03 23.68 1.88
C ARG A 677 5.95 24.18 3.31
N VAL A 678 6.95 23.82 4.10
CA VAL A 678 7.17 24.28 5.47
C VAL A 678 8.48 25.07 5.52
N ASP A 679 8.38 26.34 5.87
CA ASP A 679 9.54 27.20 6.13
C ASP A 679 10.05 26.91 7.56
N LEU A 680 11.36 26.77 7.72
CA LEU A 680 12.02 26.31 8.94
C LEU A 680 12.90 27.40 9.54
N ASP A 681 12.72 27.66 10.83
CA ASP A 681 13.59 28.54 11.61
C ASP A 681 14.88 27.78 11.97
N ALA A 682 16.01 28.47 12.10
CA ALA A 682 17.29 27.85 12.43
C ALA A 682 17.29 27.32 13.88
N ASP A 683 17.35 26.00 14.02
CA ASP A 683 17.28 25.30 15.30
C ASP A 683 17.99 23.94 15.23
N PRO A 684 18.49 23.37 16.34
CA PRO A 684 19.05 22.02 16.32
C PRO A 684 18.09 20.92 15.82
N VAL A 685 16.76 21.10 15.93
CA VAL A 685 15.76 20.16 15.36
C VAL A 685 15.68 20.28 13.84
N THR A 686 15.85 21.49 13.30
CA THR A 686 15.79 21.81 11.86
C THR A 686 17.18 21.84 11.21
N ALA A 687 18.22 21.40 11.92
CA ALA A 687 19.57 21.32 11.40
C ALA A 687 19.65 20.38 10.19
N GLY A 688 20.41 20.79 9.17
CA GLY A 688 20.55 20.07 7.90
C GLY A 688 19.63 20.55 6.77
N TYR A 689 18.74 21.53 7.03
CA TYR A 689 17.85 22.09 6.02
C TYR A 689 18.28 23.50 5.59
N GLY A 690 18.06 23.83 4.32
CA GLY A 690 18.34 25.14 3.71
C GLY A 690 17.29 26.22 3.98
N GLY A 691 16.44 26.05 5.01
CA GLY A 691 15.39 27.01 5.39
C GLY A 691 13.95 26.58 5.05
N SER A 692 13.75 25.49 4.31
CA SER A 692 12.42 24.90 4.07
C SER A 692 12.48 23.40 3.81
N THR A 693 11.33 22.73 3.87
CA THR A 693 11.15 21.32 3.49
C THR A 693 9.73 21.06 2.99
N GLU A 694 9.54 19.96 2.28
CA GLU A 694 8.25 19.43 1.89
C GLU A 694 7.68 18.48 2.95
N ALA A 695 6.50 18.79 3.47
CA ALA A 695 5.79 17.99 4.47
C ALA A 695 4.47 17.48 3.90
N TRP A 696 4.12 16.22 4.19
CA TRP A 696 2.84 15.67 3.78
C TRP A 696 1.75 16.01 4.82
N TYR A 697 0.63 16.57 4.35
CA TYR A 697 -0.48 17.03 5.17
C TYR A 697 -1.78 16.35 4.79
N TRP A 698 -2.57 15.91 5.78
CA TRP A 698 -3.92 15.38 5.59
C TRP A 698 -4.80 15.55 6.83
N ARG A 699 -5.98 14.95 6.81
CA ARG A 699 -7.04 15.01 7.83
C ARG A 699 -6.56 15.05 9.30
N SER A 700 -5.59 14.24 9.71
CA SER A 700 -5.11 14.25 11.11
C SER A 700 -4.02 15.27 11.39
N SER A 701 -3.39 15.82 10.35
CA SER A 701 -2.43 16.91 10.46
C SER A 701 -3.06 18.15 11.08
N ARG A 702 -2.20 19.04 11.58
CA ARG A 702 -2.52 20.23 12.36
C ARG A 702 -1.75 21.43 11.82
N ALA A 703 -2.45 22.55 11.84
CA ALA A 703 -1.86 23.86 11.89
C ALA A 703 -1.94 24.36 13.34
N PHE A 704 -0.99 25.19 13.74
CA PHE A 704 -0.94 25.70 15.11
C PHE A 704 -0.97 27.23 15.15
N SER A 705 -1.87 27.77 15.95
CA SER A 705 -1.81 29.15 16.43
C SER A 705 -1.20 29.17 17.83
N VAL A 706 -0.19 30.00 18.07
CA VAL A 706 0.56 30.01 19.34
C VAL A 706 0.31 31.31 20.10
N GLY A 707 -0.26 31.20 21.31
CA GLY A 707 -0.42 32.30 22.28
C GLY A 707 0.47 32.17 23.52
N ASP A 708 1.17 31.04 23.67
CA ASP A 708 1.95 30.70 24.85
C ASP A 708 3.44 31.12 24.73
N GLU A 709 3.95 31.87 25.70
CA GLU A 709 5.36 32.30 25.73
C GLU A 709 6.36 31.14 25.93
N ARG A 710 5.90 29.98 26.42
CA ARG A 710 6.73 28.78 26.59
C ARG A 710 6.97 28.05 25.27
N VAL A 711 6.28 28.45 24.20
CA VAL A 711 6.23 27.74 22.92
C VAL A 711 6.96 28.54 21.84
N GLU A 712 7.96 27.89 21.25
CA GLU A 712 8.71 28.38 20.10
C GLU A 712 8.15 27.70 18.84
N VAL A 713 7.88 28.49 17.79
CA VAL A 713 7.56 27.96 16.45
C VAL A 713 8.88 27.69 15.73
N LEU A 714 9.16 26.44 15.37
CA LEU A 714 10.36 26.04 14.64
C LEU A 714 10.12 25.92 13.14
N GLY A 715 8.86 25.81 12.71
CA GLY A 715 8.50 25.81 11.30
C GLY A 715 7.06 26.23 11.08
N ARG A 716 6.79 26.82 9.91
CA ARG A 716 5.48 27.34 9.50
C ARG A 716 5.13 26.81 8.12
N TYR A 717 3.86 26.51 7.87
CA TYR A 717 3.42 26.35 6.47
C TYR A 717 3.65 27.67 5.74
N SER A 718 4.26 27.61 4.55
CA SER A 718 4.73 28.80 3.84
C SER A 718 3.62 29.88 3.73
N PRO A 719 3.91 31.16 4.01
CA PRO A 719 2.91 32.23 4.10
C PRO A 719 2.35 32.68 2.75
N ASP A 720 3.03 32.37 1.65
CA ASP A 720 2.58 32.74 0.29
C ASP A 720 1.54 31.74 -0.23
N ASP A 721 1.99 30.57 -0.68
CA ASP A 721 1.15 29.40 -0.96
C ASP A 721 1.87 28.15 -0.43
N PRO A 722 1.32 27.48 0.60
CA PRO A 722 1.94 26.28 1.11
C PRO A 722 1.80 25.09 0.16
N VAL A 723 0.92 25.10 -0.85
CA VAL A 723 0.67 23.90 -1.68
C VAL A 723 1.75 23.73 -2.74
N VAL A 724 2.45 22.59 -2.71
CA VAL A 724 3.45 22.21 -3.72
C VAL A 724 2.88 21.18 -4.70
N ALA A 725 2.19 20.17 -4.19
CA ALA A 725 1.56 19.11 -5.00
C ALA A 725 0.27 18.60 -4.34
N GLY A 726 -0.67 18.15 -5.19
CA GLY A 726 -1.97 17.64 -4.76
C GLY A 726 -3.07 18.70 -4.76
N TRP A 727 -4.03 18.56 -3.84
CA TRP A 727 -5.25 19.38 -3.84
C TRP A 727 -5.57 19.89 -2.44
N VAL A 728 -5.94 21.16 -2.31
CA VAL A 728 -6.33 21.77 -1.03
C VAL A 728 -7.49 22.74 -1.25
N LEU A 729 -8.54 22.56 -0.47
CA LEU A 729 -9.60 23.54 -0.27
C LEU A 729 -9.34 24.33 1.01
N GLY A 730 -9.40 25.65 0.92
CA GLY A 730 -9.12 26.55 2.04
C GLY A 730 -7.63 26.71 2.36
N ARG A 731 -6.75 26.72 1.34
CA ARG A 731 -5.28 26.76 1.50
C ARG A 731 -4.79 27.99 2.28
N GLU A 732 -5.50 29.10 2.17
CA GLU A 732 -5.24 30.36 2.90
C GLU A 732 -5.36 30.20 4.42
N ARG A 733 -6.05 29.16 4.90
CA ARG A 733 -6.20 28.87 6.32
C ARG A 733 -4.94 28.22 6.93
N LEU A 734 -4.08 27.64 6.09
CA LEU A 734 -2.82 27.02 6.52
C LEU A 734 -1.65 28.00 6.46
N ALA A 735 -1.67 28.94 5.51
CA ALA A 735 -0.58 29.87 5.25
C ALA A 735 -0.14 30.62 6.53
N GLY A 736 1.16 30.55 6.82
CA GLY A 736 1.81 31.21 7.96
C GLY A 736 1.55 30.56 9.33
N GLN A 737 0.71 29.54 9.41
CA GLN A 737 0.42 28.84 10.67
C GLN A 737 1.59 27.94 11.06
N GLY A 738 1.76 27.68 12.36
CA GLY A 738 2.79 26.79 12.87
C GLY A 738 2.61 25.36 12.39
N ALA A 739 3.70 24.72 11.97
CA ALA A 739 3.77 23.34 11.50
C ALA A 739 4.67 22.47 12.38
N LEU A 740 5.65 23.06 13.06
CA LEU A 740 6.55 22.39 14.00
C LEU A 740 6.81 23.31 15.19
N LEU A 741 6.57 22.82 16.41
CA LEU A 741 6.71 23.60 17.64
C LEU A 741 7.63 22.92 18.65
N ARG A 742 8.23 23.71 19.54
CA ARG A 742 8.86 23.28 20.78
C ARG A 742 8.21 24.00 21.96
N ALA A 743 7.76 23.25 22.97
CA ALA A 743 7.31 23.79 24.24
C ALA A 743 8.27 23.42 25.37
N ARG A 744 8.69 24.38 26.20
CA ARG A 744 9.49 24.10 27.41
C ARG A 744 8.57 23.83 28.60
N VAL A 745 8.75 22.67 29.25
CA VAL A 745 7.91 22.22 30.36
C VAL A 745 8.79 21.67 31.49
N GLY A 746 8.80 22.37 32.63
CA GLY A 746 9.69 22.02 33.74
C GLY A 746 11.15 22.03 33.30
N ARG A 747 11.85 20.90 33.45
CA ARG A 747 13.22 20.71 32.95
C ARG A 747 13.30 20.05 31.57
N GLY A 748 12.19 19.56 31.05
CA GLY A 748 12.12 18.87 29.76
C GLY A 748 11.47 19.73 28.68
N GLU A 749 11.08 19.07 27.60
CA GLU A 749 10.45 19.71 26.46
C GLU A 749 9.47 18.79 25.73
N VAL A 750 8.57 19.42 24.97
CA VAL A 750 7.63 18.76 24.07
C VAL A 750 7.88 19.26 22.67
N ILE A 751 8.12 18.36 21.71
CA ILE A 751 8.18 18.67 20.28
C ILE A 751 6.86 18.25 19.65
N LEU A 752 6.18 19.20 19.01
CA LEU A 752 4.86 18.99 18.40
C LEU A 752 4.98 19.12 16.88
N PHE A 753 4.81 18.00 16.18
CA PHE A 753 4.70 18.00 14.73
C PHE A 753 3.24 18.17 14.31
N GLY A 754 2.98 19.14 13.45
CA GLY A 754 1.68 19.34 12.81
C GLY A 754 1.46 18.40 11.62
N PHE A 755 2.48 17.71 11.17
CA PHE A 755 2.43 16.75 10.07
C PHE A 755 3.09 15.44 10.50
N GLN A 756 2.90 14.38 9.74
CA GLN A 756 3.64 13.15 9.97
C GLN A 756 5.01 13.19 9.27
N PRO A 757 6.15 13.21 9.98
CA PRO A 757 7.47 13.32 9.35
C PRO A 757 7.93 12.05 8.65
N ASN A 758 7.24 10.92 8.83
CA ASN A 758 7.56 9.65 8.19
C ASN A 758 6.31 9.02 7.54
N TYR A 759 5.43 9.86 6.99
CA TYR A 759 4.20 9.43 6.33
C TYR A 759 4.45 8.25 5.38
N ARG A 760 3.87 7.08 5.72
CA ARG A 760 4.01 5.80 4.99
C ARG A 760 5.45 5.37 4.65
N GLY A 761 6.46 5.91 5.34
CA GLY A 761 7.86 5.78 4.94
C GLY A 761 8.22 6.49 3.62
N GLN A 762 7.32 7.28 3.04
CA GLN A 762 7.50 7.95 1.75
C GLN A 762 8.21 9.30 1.91
N SER A 763 7.92 10.02 3.00
CA SER A 763 8.46 11.36 3.27
C SER A 763 9.90 11.34 3.80
N ILE A 764 10.83 10.69 3.09
CA ILE A 764 12.26 10.60 3.48
C ILE A 764 12.85 11.98 3.72
N VAL A 765 12.41 13.00 2.97
CA VAL A 765 12.86 14.38 3.10
C VAL A 765 12.67 14.95 4.51
N THR A 766 11.72 14.44 5.30
CA THR A 766 11.45 14.91 6.68
C THR A 766 11.96 13.97 7.77
N TRP A 767 12.55 12.82 7.42
CA TRP A 767 13.12 11.90 8.41
C TRP A 767 14.21 12.55 9.29
N PRO A 768 15.11 13.40 8.75
CA PRO A 768 16.09 14.09 9.59
C PRO A 768 15.45 14.97 10.67
N LEU A 769 14.30 15.62 10.41
CA LEU A 769 13.59 16.38 11.46
C LEU A 769 13.18 15.48 12.61
N PHE A 770 12.66 14.30 12.29
CA PHE A 770 12.23 13.35 13.31
C PHE A 770 13.41 12.80 14.11
N PHE A 771 14.50 12.40 13.44
CA PHE A 771 15.70 11.94 14.14
C PHE A 771 16.34 13.03 15.00
N ASN A 772 16.38 14.28 14.54
CA ASN A 772 16.86 15.42 15.32
C ASN A 772 15.99 15.69 16.55
N ALA A 773 14.67 15.58 16.42
CA ALA A 773 13.75 15.71 17.56
C ALA A 773 14.02 14.64 18.63
N ILE A 774 14.34 13.41 18.22
CA ILE A 774 14.69 12.33 19.16
C ILE A 774 16.07 12.57 19.79
N SER A 775 17.09 12.92 19.00
CA SER A 775 18.47 13.11 19.50
C SER A 775 18.66 14.39 20.32
N GLY A 776 17.75 15.35 20.16
CA GLY A 776 17.82 16.67 20.79
C GLY A 776 18.73 17.64 20.07
N GLY A 777 18.83 17.47 18.75
CA GLY A 777 19.69 18.27 17.90
C GLY A 777 21.17 18.17 18.26
N ARG A 778 21.59 17.08 18.92
CA ARG A 778 23.01 16.72 18.98
C ARG A 778 23.42 16.42 17.54
N LEU A 779 24.21 17.33 16.96
CA LEU A 779 24.50 17.41 15.52
C LEU A 779 24.76 16.03 14.91
N ILE A 780 24.02 15.75 13.84
CA ILE A 780 24.27 14.64 12.92
C ILE A 780 25.52 15.04 12.13
N GLY A 781 26.67 14.47 12.48
CA GLY A 781 27.91 14.59 11.72
C GLY A 781 28.02 13.51 10.66
#